data_AF-A0A0A1TMF9-F1
#
_entry.id   AF-A0A0A1TMF9-F1
#
_cell.length_a   1.000
_cell.length_b   1.000
_cell.length_c   1.000
_cell.angle_alpha   90.00
_cell.angle_beta   90.00
_cell.angle_gamma   90.00
#
_symmetry.space_group_name_H-M   'P 1'
#
loop_
_entity.id
_entity.type
_entity.pdbx_description
1 polymer ?
#
loop_
_entity_poly.entity_id
_entity_poly.type
_entity_poly.pdbx_seq_one_letter_code
_entity_poly.pdbx_strand_id
1 'polypeptide(L)'
;MGMGMAMSLLRAGYPVQGYDVIPAAAKAFAQAPGQASIGSTIQETIAGASVVLLMVQNAAQAEDVLFGSGGIGAASLVDGAVVILSSTVAPAFTRELNAKLGALHRNIALVDAPVSGGIARAANGTLTIICSGDEPALNQVTPLLLAMSGTEENLFKIDGGIGSASSIKTVNQLLAGVHIAAAAEALSFAASLGLNTRRTFQDLLQGSAWSWMLENRGPQMLDADWTPHSALAIFVKDLGIVLDEARRLGYYAPIAATAHTLYLQGAAQGWEKEADSGVVRLWQFGAGTTITSSVTAMAANTASASPRDYEILSAATTLATLPAVHSENMLESIQDVVNSGSVPVLVVLDDDPTGTQTCHDIDVLTVWDIATLEDQFRRDSSGFFILTNSRALPSDKAKDLIITICNNLKAASQSTDTAFEIVLRGDSTLRGHLPEEPEAAEAALGKFDGWVLAPFFAQGGRLTIDDVHYVKEGDDLVPVSQTPFAQDATFGYKSSNLRDYITEKCGNRFDASSFLSISIEDIRTGGAAAVTAKLLTLPAQANTVIIVNAVEESDMHVFVAGLLDAEKKGRRYLYRTGAAFVSSRLGISSIPPLTLQDLDKQGANLAPNHGGLIIAGSHVPKTTAQLEELRKSRGDELDVIELDVAELLESDEAVAGQMNAVAATVSAKLEAGTDVLVMTSRELVKGECAVSSLEIGSRVASALVQLLESVEVRPRYLIAKGGITSSDAASKALRMRRARVIGQAAPGVPLWRCDEITSRHCGVAYVVFPGNVGSNTTLAEVVTSWARS
;
A
#
# COMPACT_ATOMS: atom_id res chain seq x y z
N MET A 1 17.54 13.35 -19.38
CA MET A 1 17.65 14.36 -20.46
C MET A 1 18.79 14.06 -21.44
N GLY A 2 19.98 13.64 -20.98
CA GLY A 2 21.13 13.36 -21.86
C GLY A 2 20.83 12.48 -23.08
N MET A 3 20.11 11.37 -22.90
CA MET A 3 19.63 10.52 -24.02
C MET A 3 18.91 11.32 -25.12
N GLY A 4 17.94 12.17 -24.77
CA GLY A 4 17.19 12.95 -25.75
C GLY A 4 18.05 13.98 -26.49
N MET A 5 19.00 14.60 -25.79
CA MET A 5 19.98 15.51 -26.38
C MET A 5 20.87 14.78 -27.39
N ALA A 6 21.42 13.62 -27.00
CA ALA A 6 22.24 12.78 -27.88
C ALA A 6 21.45 12.32 -29.13
N MET A 7 20.19 11.91 -28.96
CA MET A 7 19.30 11.56 -30.07
C MET A 7 19.03 12.74 -31.01
N SER A 8 18.92 13.96 -30.48
CA SER A 8 18.73 15.18 -31.28
C SER A 8 19.96 15.47 -32.15
N LEU A 9 21.16 15.29 -31.61
CA LEU A 9 22.41 15.43 -32.35
C LEU A 9 22.56 14.36 -33.45
N LEU A 10 22.21 13.10 -33.15
CA LEU A 10 22.20 12.03 -34.15
C LEU A 10 21.24 12.33 -35.31
N ARG A 11 20.03 12.84 -35.02
CA ARG A 11 19.07 13.25 -36.06
C ARG A 11 19.57 14.39 -36.92
N ALA A 12 20.36 15.31 -36.36
CA ALA A 12 21.02 16.38 -37.10
C ALA A 12 22.26 15.90 -37.88
N GLY A 13 22.60 14.61 -37.81
CA GLY A 13 23.67 13.99 -38.59
C GLY A 13 25.05 13.98 -37.92
N TYR A 14 25.15 14.42 -36.66
CA TYR A 14 26.42 14.38 -35.93
C TYR A 14 26.75 12.96 -35.46
N PRO A 15 28.02 12.51 -35.54
CA PRO A 15 28.47 11.32 -34.84
C PRO A 15 28.48 11.60 -33.34
N VAL A 16 27.94 10.67 -32.55
CA VAL A 16 27.85 10.83 -31.09
C VAL A 16 28.37 9.57 -30.42
N GLN A 17 29.41 9.75 -29.60
CA GLN A 17 29.91 8.73 -28.69
C GLN A 17 29.42 9.05 -27.28
N GLY A 18 28.70 8.10 -26.67
CA GLY A 18 28.09 8.26 -25.35
C GLY A 18 28.82 7.51 -24.25
N TYR A 19 28.68 7.99 -23.03
CA TYR A 19 29.04 7.30 -21.80
C TYR A 19 27.99 7.63 -20.73
N ASP A 20 27.50 6.61 -20.05
CA ASP A 20 26.59 6.76 -18.90
C ASP A 20 26.95 5.69 -17.86
N VAL A 21 26.99 6.08 -16.59
CA VAL A 21 27.26 5.14 -15.48
C VAL A 21 26.11 4.15 -15.27
N ILE A 22 24.94 4.42 -15.83
CA ILE A 22 23.77 3.53 -15.83
C ILE A 22 23.85 2.60 -17.07
N PRO A 23 24.14 1.29 -16.89
CA PRO A 23 24.36 0.38 -18.03
C PRO A 23 23.18 0.26 -18.99
N ALA A 24 21.95 0.39 -18.47
CA ALA A 24 20.74 0.35 -19.27
C ALA A 24 20.64 1.55 -20.24
N ALA A 25 21.04 2.75 -19.81
CA ALA A 25 21.04 3.94 -20.65
C ALA A 25 22.09 3.84 -21.76
N ALA A 26 23.31 3.39 -21.42
CA ALA A 26 24.36 3.15 -22.40
C ALA A 26 23.94 2.11 -23.46
N LYS A 27 23.37 0.98 -23.02
CA LYS A 27 22.87 -0.07 -23.93
C LYS A 27 21.76 0.43 -24.85
N ALA A 28 20.82 1.22 -24.34
CA ALA A 28 19.75 1.79 -25.14
C ALA A 28 20.29 2.76 -26.20
N PHE A 29 21.30 3.57 -25.87
CA PHE A 29 21.90 4.51 -26.81
C PHE A 29 22.71 3.80 -27.91
N ALA A 30 23.41 2.70 -27.57
CA ALA A 30 24.13 1.88 -28.55
C ALA A 30 23.21 1.30 -29.65
N GLN A 31 21.90 1.21 -29.40
CA GLN A 31 20.90 0.74 -30.36
C GLN A 31 20.26 1.87 -31.16
N ALA A 32 20.65 3.13 -30.93
CA ALA A 32 20.08 4.27 -31.62
C ALA A 32 20.48 4.29 -33.12
N PRO A 33 19.57 4.71 -34.01
CA PRO A 33 19.90 4.90 -35.42
C PRO A 33 20.92 6.05 -35.61
N GLY A 34 21.72 5.94 -36.68
CA GLY A 34 22.74 6.94 -37.02
C GLY A 34 24.14 6.53 -36.55
N GLN A 35 25.03 7.51 -36.41
CA GLN A 35 26.42 7.29 -36.00
C GLN A 35 26.56 7.29 -34.47
N ALA A 36 25.82 6.40 -33.81
CA ALA A 36 25.82 6.23 -32.36
C ALA A 36 26.86 5.18 -31.93
N SER A 37 27.67 5.50 -30.92
CA SER A 37 28.60 4.55 -30.30
C SER A 37 28.68 4.77 -28.78
N ILE A 38 29.19 3.78 -28.04
CA ILE A 38 29.42 3.86 -26.60
C ILE A 38 30.90 3.59 -26.33
N GLY A 39 31.55 4.42 -25.53
CA GLY A 39 32.88 4.11 -24.99
C GLY A 39 32.80 3.29 -23.70
N SER A 40 33.79 2.44 -23.44
CA SER A 40 33.84 1.62 -22.23
C SER A 40 34.30 2.42 -21.01
N THR A 41 34.99 3.54 -21.26
CA THR A 41 35.48 4.49 -20.25
C THR A 41 35.25 5.93 -20.71
N ILE A 42 35.32 6.88 -19.77
CA ILE A 42 35.27 8.32 -20.06
C ILE A 42 36.40 8.71 -21.02
N GLN A 43 37.62 8.17 -20.81
CA GLN A 43 38.78 8.41 -21.67
C GLN A 43 38.51 8.01 -23.11
N GLU A 44 38.02 6.78 -23.33
CA GLU A 44 37.69 6.28 -24.68
C GLU A 44 36.58 7.09 -25.35
N THR A 45 35.65 7.64 -24.56
CA THR A 45 34.52 8.42 -25.07
C THR A 45 34.92 9.83 -25.48
N ILE A 46 35.86 10.44 -24.76
CA ILE A 46 36.32 11.81 -25.01
C ILE A 46 37.45 11.86 -26.06
N ALA A 47 38.21 10.77 -26.22
CA ALA A 47 39.36 10.72 -27.10
C ALA A 47 39.00 11.11 -28.55
N GLY A 48 39.61 12.20 -29.04
CA GLY A 48 39.39 12.69 -30.41
C GLY A 48 38.16 13.58 -30.60
N ALA A 49 37.34 13.79 -29.57
CA ALA A 49 36.14 14.62 -29.66
C ALA A 49 36.48 16.12 -29.66
N SER A 50 36.06 16.86 -30.69
CA SER A 50 36.20 18.32 -30.75
C SER A 50 35.23 19.06 -29.82
N VAL A 51 34.13 18.42 -29.46
CA VAL A 51 33.12 18.94 -28.52
C VAL A 51 32.75 17.85 -27.52
N VAL A 52 32.76 18.18 -26.24
CA VAL A 52 32.34 17.27 -25.15
C VAL A 52 31.15 17.90 -24.43
N LEU A 53 30.00 17.24 -24.48
CA LEU A 53 28.79 17.71 -23.80
C LEU A 53 28.60 16.97 -22.48
N LEU A 54 28.56 17.72 -21.37
CA LEU A 54 28.33 17.22 -20.03
C LEU A 54 26.88 17.46 -19.63
N MET A 55 26.10 16.36 -19.52
CA MET A 55 24.72 16.39 -19.04
C MET A 55 24.54 15.45 -17.85
N VAL A 56 25.05 15.88 -16.70
CA VAL A 56 25.02 15.14 -15.41
C VAL A 56 24.13 15.85 -14.39
N GLN A 57 23.94 15.28 -13.20
CA GLN A 57 22.97 15.78 -12.22
C GLN A 57 23.46 17.03 -11.48
N ASN A 58 24.76 17.10 -11.15
CA ASN A 58 25.32 18.14 -10.28
C ASN A 58 26.79 18.47 -10.60
N ALA A 59 27.32 19.50 -9.93
CA ALA A 59 28.68 20.00 -10.10
C ALA A 59 29.75 18.94 -9.77
N ALA A 60 29.54 18.13 -8.72
CA ALA A 60 30.50 17.10 -8.32
C ALA A 60 30.67 16.03 -9.40
N GLN A 61 29.59 15.61 -10.06
CA GLN A 61 29.65 14.68 -11.19
C GLN A 61 30.33 15.32 -12.41
N ALA A 62 30.08 16.61 -12.69
CA ALA A 62 30.71 17.29 -13.82
C ALA A 62 32.23 17.43 -13.60
N GLU A 63 32.63 17.73 -12.35
CA GLU A 63 34.02 17.75 -11.91
C GLU A 63 34.63 16.35 -12.02
N ASP A 64 33.97 15.30 -11.53
CA ASP A 64 34.47 13.92 -11.56
C ASP A 64 34.71 13.41 -12.99
N VAL A 65 33.83 13.75 -13.94
CA VAL A 65 34.01 13.36 -15.35
C VAL A 65 35.32 13.90 -15.95
N LEU A 66 35.71 15.13 -15.59
CA LEU A 66 36.90 15.76 -16.15
C LEU A 66 38.15 15.55 -15.28
N PHE A 67 38.01 15.77 -13.98
CA PHE A 67 39.12 15.85 -13.03
C PHE A 67 39.16 14.68 -12.03
N GLY A 68 38.15 13.81 -12.04
CA GLY A 68 38.17 12.55 -11.30
C GLY A 68 39.22 11.58 -11.83
N SER A 69 39.45 10.48 -11.10
CA SER A 69 40.46 9.45 -11.44
C SER A 69 41.84 10.01 -11.81
N GLY A 70 42.27 11.11 -11.17
CA GLY A 70 43.55 11.77 -11.45
C GLY A 70 43.57 12.67 -12.70
N GLY A 71 42.41 13.13 -13.18
CA GLY A 71 42.31 14.07 -14.30
C GLY A 71 42.33 13.43 -15.69
N ILE A 72 42.08 12.13 -15.79
CA ILE A 72 42.14 11.38 -17.04
C ILE A 72 41.17 11.94 -18.09
N GLY A 73 39.96 12.35 -17.70
CA GLY A 73 38.98 12.93 -18.62
C GLY A 73 39.50 14.21 -19.28
N ALA A 74 39.96 15.16 -18.46
CA ALA A 74 40.54 16.42 -18.90
C ALA A 74 41.82 16.21 -19.74
N ALA A 75 42.66 15.23 -19.37
CA ALA A 75 43.85 14.87 -20.16
C ALA A 75 43.50 14.29 -21.53
N SER A 76 42.34 13.65 -21.68
CA SER A 76 41.87 13.01 -22.92
C SER A 76 41.24 13.98 -23.92
N LEU A 77 40.92 15.21 -23.50
CA LEU A 77 40.45 16.26 -24.40
C LEU A 77 41.49 16.56 -25.48
N VAL A 78 41.08 16.88 -26.70
CA VAL A 78 41.99 17.37 -27.74
C VAL A 78 42.34 18.84 -27.53
N ASP A 79 43.47 19.29 -28.09
CA ASP A 79 43.82 20.71 -28.10
C ASP A 79 42.75 21.50 -28.86
N GLY A 80 42.27 22.61 -28.29
CA GLY A 80 41.18 23.41 -28.88
C GLY A 80 39.77 22.81 -28.72
N ALA A 81 39.58 21.76 -27.91
CA ALA A 81 38.25 21.20 -27.67
C ALA A 81 37.31 22.20 -26.97
N VAL A 82 36.00 22.07 -27.22
CA VAL A 82 34.97 22.83 -26.50
C VAL A 82 34.19 21.90 -25.56
N VAL A 83 34.19 22.22 -24.26
CA VAL A 83 33.34 21.54 -23.27
C VAL A 83 32.04 22.33 -23.14
N ILE A 84 30.90 21.67 -23.27
CA ILE A 84 29.57 22.25 -23.03
C ILE A 84 29.04 21.70 -21.71
N LEU A 85 28.77 22.55 -20.73
CA LEU A 85 28.16 22.14 -19.47
C LEU A 85 26.67 22.47 -19.49
N SER A 86 25.81 21.44 -19.47
CA SER A 86 24.35 21.59 -19.54
C SER A 86 23.60 21.29 -18.24
N SER A 87 24.33 20.98 -17.17
CA SER A 87 23.79 20.76 -15.83
C SER A 87 23.42 22.07 -15.13
N THR A 88 22.38 22.06 -14.29
CA THR A 88 22.15 23.15 -13.33
C THR A 88 23.21 23.09 -12.23
N VAL A 89 24.04 24.12 -12.14
CA VAL A 89 25.14 24.26 -11.18
C VAL A 89 25.25 25.71 -10.68
N ALA A 90 26.03 25.94 -9.62
CA ALA A 90 26.31 27.30 -9.16
C ALA A 90 27.16 28.08 -10.20
N PRO A 91 26.91 29.39 -10.40
CA PRO A 91 27.73 30.21 -11.31
C PRO A 91 29.22 30.27 -10.93
N ALA A 92 29.54 30.15 -9.65
CA ALA A 92 30.94 30.08 -9.20
C ALA A 92 31.64 28.82 -9.73
N PHE A 93 30.95 27.68 -9.71
CA PHE A 93 31.49 26.41 -10.19
C PHE A 93 31.86 26.47 -11.68
N THR A 94 31.03 27.10 -12.54
CA THR A 94 31.36 27.19 -13.96
C THR A 94 32.59 28.04 -14.23
N ARG A 95 32.80 29.12 -13.45
CA ARG A 95 34.02 29.94 -13.52
C ARG A 95 35.25 29.18 -13.03
N GLU A 96 35.12 28.42 -11.95
CA GLU A 96 36.20 27.56 -11.43
C GLU A 96 36.56 26.47 -12.44
N LEU A 97 35.55 25.83 -13.05
CA LEU A 97 35.75 24.83 -14.07
C LEU A 97 36.48 25.41 -15.30
N ASN A 98 36.09 26.61 -15.74
CA ASN A 98 36.77 27.33 -16.81
C ASN A 98 38.23 27.61 -16.48
N ALA A 99 38.52 28.04 -15.25
CA ALA A 99 39.90 28.28 -14.80
C ALA A 99 40.73 26.98 -14.79
N LYS A 100 40.17 25.87 -14.33
CA LYS A 100 40.83 24.55 -14.34
C LYS A 100 41.13 24.07 -15.75
N LEU A 101 40.18 24.22 -16.68
CA LEU A 101 40.38 23.88 -18.09
C LEU A 101 41.45 24.78 -18.74
N GLY A 102 41.45 26.08 -18.43
CA GLY A 102 42.47 27.02 -18.90
C GLY A 102 43.88 26.69 -18.40
N ALA A 103 44.01 26.18 -17.17
CA ALA A 103 45.27 25.75 -16.59
C ALA A 103 45.90 24.53 -17.27
N LEU A 104 45.15 23.84 -18.15
CA LEU A 104 45.70 22.76 -18.99
C LEU A 104 46.61 23.29 -20.11
N HIS A 105 46.52 24.58 -20.45
CA HIS A 105 47.29 25.23 -21.52
C HIS A 105 47.12 24.57 -22.90
N ARG A 106 45.90 24.07 -23.19
CA ARG A 106 45.53 23.35 -24.43
C ARG A 106 44.36 24.00 -25.19
N ASN A 107 44.22 25.32 -25.06
CA ASN A 107 43.17 26.11 -25.73
C ASN A 107 41.74 25.54 -25.57
N ILE A 108 41.47 24.83 -24.46
CA ILE A 108 40.17 24.24 -24.21
C ILE A 108 39.21 25.35 -23.77
N ALA A 109 38.08 25.47 -24.47
CA ALA A 109 37.03 26.45 -24.13
C ALA A 109 35.89 25.77 -23.36
N LEU A 110 35.25 26.52 -22.46
CA LEU A 110 34.01 26.13 -21.82
C LEU A 110 32.85 26.92 -22.42
N VAL A 111 31.70 26.27 -22.61
CA VAL A 111 30.42 26.90 -22.87
C VAL A 111 29.47 26.51 -21.73
N ASP A 112 29.06 27.51 -20.96
CA ASP A 112 28.05 27.38 -19.90
C ASP A 112 26.68 27.35 -20.59
N ALA A 113 26.00 26.20 -20.65
CA ALA A 113 24.78 26.00 -21.43
C ALA A 113 23.68 25.19 -20.70
N PRO A 114 23.23 25.60 -19.51
CA PRO A 114 22.15 24.92 -18.80
C PRO A 114 20.84 24.89 -19.60
N VAL A 115 20.05 23.85 -19.36
CA VAL A 115 18.84 23.57 -20.15
C VAL A 115 17.55 23.56 -19.32
N SER A 116 16.43 23.85 -20.00
CA SER A 116 15.05 23.78 -19.49
C SER A 116 14.15 23.07 -20.51
N GLY A 117 13.12 22.37 -20.02
CA GLY A 117 12.11 21.72 -20.88
C GLY A 117 11.89 20.22 -20.65
N GLY A 118 12.71 19.59 -19.79
CA GLY A 118 12.51 18.20 -19.36
C GLY A 118 12.80 17.16 -20.45
N ILE A 119 12.44 15.91 -20.15
CA ILE A 119 12.75 14.75 -21.00
C ILE A 119 12.04 14.85 -22.37
N ALA A 120 10.79 15.31 -22.40
CA ALA A 120 10.00 15.42 -23.62
C ALA A 120 10.60 16.41 -24.63
N ARG A 121 10.95 17.64 -24.21
CA ARG A 121 11.58 18.62 -25.09
C ARG A 121 13.00 18.20 -25.50
N ALA A 122 13.73 17.52 -24.62
CA ALA A 122 15.02 16.92 -24.98
C ALA A 122 14.87 15.88 -26.10
N ALA A 123 13.90 14.98 -25.99
CA ALA A 123 13.66 13.94 -26.99
C ALA A 123 13.25 14.53 -28.36
N ASN A 124 12.47 15.61 -28.35
CA ASN A 124 11.98 16.28 -29.55
C ASN A 124 12.95 17.32 -30.14
N GLY A 125 14.08 17.58 -29.49
CA GLY A 125 15.04 18.61 -29.94
C GLY A 125 14.45 20.02 -29.87
N THR A 126 13.68 20.31 -28.84
CA THR A 126 13.03 21.62 -28.63
C THR A 126 13.37 22.23 -27.28
N LEU A 127 14.52 21.90 -26.68
CA LEU A 127 14.92 22.42 -25.38
C LEU A 127 15.08 23.93 -25.39
N THR A 128 14.73 24.57 -24.27
CA THR A 128 15.23 25.92 -24.00
C THR A 128 16.65 25.79 -23.49
N ILE A 129 17.61 26.36 -24.22
CA ILE A 129 19.03 26.36 -23.87
C ILE A 129 19.44 27.81 -23.59
N ILE A 130 20.04 28.04 -22.42
CA ILE A 130 20.58 29.35 -22.06
C ILE A 130 22.09 29.19 -22.10
N CYS A 131 22.81 29.94 -22.93
CA CYS A 131 24.25 29.76 -23.10
C CYS A 131 25.05 31.05 -22.98
N SER A 132 26.25 30.94 -22.40
CA SER A 132 27.25 32.01 -22.34
C SER A 132 28.67 31.43 -22.43
N GLY A 133 29.62 32.24 -22.88
CA GLY A 133 31.01 31.84 -23.11
C GLY A 133 31.70 32.77 -24.10
N ASP A 134 32.91 32.40 -24.50
CA ASP A 134 33.66 33.17 -25.49
C ASP A 134 33.02 33.05 -26.88
N GLU A 135 32.98 34.16 -27.62
CA GLU A 135 32.28 34.25 -28.90
C GLU A 135 32.76 33.21 -29.94
N PRO A 136 34.07 32.92 -30.09
CA PRO A 136 34.53 31.85 -30.99
C PRO A 136 33.99 30.47 -30.60
N ALA A 137 33.98 30.14 -29.31
CA ALA A 137 33.49 28.86 -28.81
C ALA A 137 31.97 28.74 -28.98
N LEU A 138 31.23 29.81 -28.67
CA LEU A 138 29.79 29.89 -28.90
C LEU A 138 29.43 29.71 -30.38
N ASN A 139 30.16 30.36 -31.29
CA ASN A 139 29.94 30.23 -32.73
C ASN A 139 30.19 28.79 -33.20
N GLN A 140 31.25 28.15 -32.70
CA GLN A 140 31.55 26.75 -33.01
C GLN A 140 30.45 25.78 -32.58
N VAL A 141 29.86 25.97 -31.39
CA VAL A 141 28.85 25.02 -30.87
C VAL A 141 27.41 25.41 -31.17
N THR A 142 27.14 26.64 -31.65
CA THR A 142 25.78 27.10 -31.98
C THR A 142 25.00 26.11 -32.85
N PRO A 143 25.56 25.49 -33.91
CA PRO A 143 24.83 24.50 -34.70
C PRO A 143 24.41 23.26 -33.90
N LEU A 144 25.22 22.82 -32.91
CA LEU A 144 24.90 21.70 -32.04
C LEU A 144 23.81 22.08 -31.03
N LEU A 145 23.91 23.29 -30.46
CA LEU A 145 22.88 23.82 -29.55
C LEU A 145 21.54 23.96 -30.28
N LEU A 146 21.53 24.46 -31.52
CA LEU A 146 20.33 24.56 -32.36
C LEU A 146 19.73 23.20 -32.71
N ALA A 147 20.55 22.17 -32.93
CA ALA A 147 20.04 20.81 -33.13
C ALA A 147 19.24 20.29 -31.92
N MET A 148 19.54 20.78 -30.72
CA MET A 148 18.87 20.40 -29.46
C MET A 148 17.75 21.36 -29.05
N SER A 149 17.79 22.63 -29.49
CA SER A 149 16.76 23.65 -29.19
C SER A 149 15.70 23.80 -30.28
N GLY A 150 16.01 23.34 -31.50
CA GLY A 150 15.13 23.32 -32.67
C GLY A 150 15.02 24.68 -33.36
N THR A 151 14.90 25.76 -32.59
CA THR A 151 14.78 27.14 -33.09
C THR A 151 15.74 28.08 -32.36
N GLU A 152 16.09 29.21 -33.00
CA GLU A 152 16.86 30.28 -32.36
C GLU A 152 16.10 30.93 -31.20
N GLU A 153 14.77 30.97 -31.27
CA GLU A 153 13.92 31.49 -30.18
C GLU A 153 14.07 30.70 -28.86
N ASN A 154 14.45 29.43 -28.95
CA ASN A 154 14.71 28.59 -27.79
C ASN A 154 16.18 28.62 -27.32
N LEU A 155 17.08 29.33 -28.03
CA LEU A 155 18.50 29.44 -27.71
C LEU A 155 18.84 30.86 -27.24
N PHE A 156 18.93 31.04 -25.92
CA PHE A 156 19.18 32.33 -25.29
C PHE A 156 20.68 32.53 -25.06
N LYS A 157 21.31 33.41 -25.85
CA LYS A 157 22.70 33.82 -25.65
C LYS A 157 22.76 34.95 -24.64
N ILE A 158 23.50 34.74 -23.54
CA ILE A 158 23.61 35.70 -22.44
C ILE A 158 25.02 36.30 -22.42
N ASP A 159 25.08 37.63 -22.44
CA ASP A 159 26.34 38.38 -22.32
C ASP A 159 26.92 38.30 -20.90
N GLY A 160 28.21 38.61 -20.77
CA GLY A 160 28.92 38.63 -19.47
C GLY A 160 29.80 37.40 -19.19
N GLY A 161 29.98 36.52 -20.18
CA GLY A 161 30.94 35.42 -20.12
C GLY A 161 30.49 34.21 -19.29
N ILE A 162 31.45 33.39 -18.85
CA ILE A 162 31.17 32.15 -18.12
C ILE A 162 30.50 32.43 -16.77
N GLY A 163 29.42 31.68 -16.50
CA GLY A 163 28.61 31.82 -15.29
C GLY A 163 27.38 32.71 -15.48
N SER A 164 27.31 33.52 -16.54
CA SER A 164 26.10 34.31 -16.83
C SER A 164 24.88 33.44 -17.14
N ALA A 165 25.02 32.41 -17.98
CA ALA A 165 23.93 31.51 -18.29
C ALA A 165 23.48 30.71 -17.07
N SER A 166 24.42 30.19 -16.28
CA SER A 166 24.13 29.58 -14.98
C SER A 166 23.44 30.55 -14.01
N SER A 167 23.78 31.84 -14.02
CA SER A 167 23.11 32.85 -13.17
C SER A 167 21.66 33.06 -13.57
N ILE A 168 21.37 33.19 -14.86
CA ILE A 168 19.99 33.27 -15.37
C ILE A 168 19.24 31.97 -15.04
N LYS A 169 19.88 30.80 -15.18
CA LYS A 169 19.29 29.52 -14.81
C LYS A 169 18.95 29.46 -13.32
N THR A 170 19.81 29.97 -12.44
CA THR A 170 19.52 30.06 -10.99
C THR A 170 18.26 30.89 -10.73
N VAL A 171 18.11 32.04 -11.40
CA VAL A 171 16.87 32.84 -11.33
C VAL A 171 15.66 32.05 -11.83
N ASN A 172 15.79 31.31 -12.93
CA ASN A 172 14.73 30.45 -13.43
C ASN A 172 14.36 29.34 -12.43
N GLN A 173 15.34 28.71 -11.78
CA GLN A 173 15.09 27.65 -10.81
C GLN A 173 14.49 28.16 -9.51
N LEU A 174 14.81 29.39 -9.10
CA LEU A 174 14.10 30.10 -8.03
C LEU A 174 12.60 30.14 -8.35
N LEU A 175 12.23 30.66 -9.52
CA LEU A 175 10.83 30.73 -9.94
C LEU A 175 10.20 29.34 -10.10
N ALA A 176 10.92 28.39 -10.70
CA ALA A 176 10.43 27.05 -10.92
C ALA A 176 10.05 26.35 -9.61
N GLY A 177 10.98 26.30 -8.65
CA GLY A 177 10.76 25.62 -7.37
C GLY A 177 9.67 26.29 -6.54
N VAL A 178 9.64 27.63 -6.55
CA VAL A 178 8.59 28.42 -5.89
C VAL A 178 7.23 28.19 -6.54
N HIS A 179 7.13 28.24 -7.87
CA HIS A 179 5.84 28.06 -8.56
C HIS A 179 5.28 26.66 -8.41
N ILE A 180 6.11 25.61 -8.38
CA ILE A 180 5.64 24.24 -8.10
C ILE A 180 5.11 24.15 -6.66
N ALA A 181 5.85 24.67 -5.68
CA ALA A 181 5.40 24.67 -4.28
C ALA A 181 4.12 25.50 -4.08
N ALA A 182 4.03 26.67 -4.74
CA ALA A 182 2.84 27.51 -4.71
C ALA A 182 1.66 26.86 -5.43
N ALA A 183 1.88 26.15 -6.54
CA ALA A 183 0.84 25.38 -7.23
C ALA A 183 0.32 24.24 -6.34
N ALA A 184 1.23 23.53 -5.66
CA ALA A 184 0.89 22.51 -4.68
C ALA A 184 0.03 23.09 -3.55
N GLU A 185 0.46 24.20 -2.95
CA GLU A 185 -0.31 24.89 -1.89
C GLU A 185 -1.67 25.37 -2.42
N ALA A 186 -1.72 26.00 -3.59
CA ALA A 186 -2.96 26.55 -4.17
C ALA A 186 -3.98 25.46 -4.51
N LEU A 187 -3.55 24.34 -5.09
CA LEU A 187 -4.44 23.21 -5.39
C LEU A 187 -4.89 22.50 -4.11
N SER A 188 -4.01 22.40 -3.10
CA SER A 188 -4.38 21.89 -1.77
C SER A 188 -5.40 22.80 -1.10
N PHE A 189 -5.20 24.11 -1.18
CA PHE A 189 -6.11 25.11 -0.62
C PHE A 189 -7.45 25.12 -1.34
N ALA A 190 -7.47 24.99 -2.67
CA ALA A 190 -8.69 24.80 -3.44
C ALA A 190 -9.46 23.55 -2.97
N ALA A 191 -8.76 22.45 -2.70
CA ALA A 191 -9.37 21.26 -2.11
C ALA A 191 -9.97 21.56 -0.72
N SER A 192 -9.23 22.24 0.16
CA SER A 192 -9.70 22.63 1.50
C SER A 192 -10.91 23.59 1.46
N LEU A 193 -11.04 24.39 0.42
CA LEU A 193 -12.21 25.24 0.16
C LEU A 193 -13.41 24.45 -0.38
N GLY A 194 -13.28 23.13 -0.60
CA GLY A 194 -14.30 22.27 -1.20
C GLY A 194 -14.48 22.50 -2.71
N LEU A 195 -13.55 23.20 -3.37
CA LEU A 195 -13.61 23.46 -4.81
C LEU A 195 -13.16 22.25 -5.60
N ASN A 196 -13.72 22.09 -6.80
CA ASN A 196 -13.26 21.12 -7.76
C ASN A 196 -11.85 21.47 -8.23
N THR A 197 -10.85 20.83 -7.66
CA THR A 197 -9.43 21.09 -7.93
C THR A 197 -9.05 20.95 -9.40
N ARG A 198 -9.68 20.03 -10.16
CA ARG A 198 -9.41 19.85 -11.59
C ARG A 198 -10.04 20.96 -12.43
N ARG A 199 -11.26 21.38 -12.10
CA ARG A 199 -11.90 22.54 -12.74
C ARG A 199 -11.21 23.84 -12.34
N THR A 200 -10.88 24.01 -11.07
CA THR A 200 -10.07 25.14 -10.57
C THR A 200 -8.72 25.18 -11.27
N PHE A 201 -8.04 24.05 -11.44
CA PHE A 201 -6.83 23.97 -12.23
C PHE A 201 -7.07 24.48 -13.67
N GLN A 202 -8.09 23.97 -14.37
CA GLN A 202 -8.44 24.41 -15.72
C GLN A 202 -8.78 25.91 -15.81
N ASP A 203 -9.54 26.42 -14.85
CA ASP A 203 -9.91 27.84 -14.77
C ASP A 203 -8.67 28.71 -14.52
N LEU A 204 -7.76 28.26 -13.65
CA LEU A 204 -6.49 28.94 -13.37
C LEU A 204 -5.55 28.95 -14.57
N LEU A 205 -5.62 27.94 -15.47
CA LEU A 205 -4.84 27.95 -16.71
C LEU A 205 -5.24 29.08 -17.66
N GLN A 206 -6.49 29.56 -17.59
CA GLN A 206 -6.95 30.68 -18.40
C GLN A 206 -6.76 32.04 -17.70
N GLY A 207 -6.47 32.04 -16.41
CA GLY A 207 -6.28 33.25 -15.61
C GLY A 207 -4.86 33.80 -15.69
N SER A 208 -4.70 35.10 -15.40
CA SER A 208 -3.39 35.76 -15.37
C SER A 208 -2.46 35.28 -14.23
N ALA A 209 -2.98 34.49 -13.29
CA ALA A 209 -2.21 33.83 -12.23
C ALA A 209 -1.55 32.52 -12.68
N TRP A 210 -1.75 32.11 -13.93
CA TRP A 210 -1.13 30.94 -14.53
C TRP A 210 0.40 31.00 -14.46
N SER A 211 1.01 29.86 -14.20
CA SER A 211 2.44 29.63 -14.44
C SER A 211 2.62 28.33 -15.20
N TRP A 212 3.70 28.26 -15.99
CA TRP A 212 4.05 27.03 -16.71
C TRP A 212 4.23 25.84 -15.75
N MET A 213 4.76 26.08 -14.54
CA MET A 213 4.94 25.02 -13.54
C MET A 213 3.61 24.48 -13.01
N LEU A 214 2.61 25.35 -12.80
CA LEU A 214 1.25 24.92 -12.48
C LEU A 214 0.71 24.05 -13.61
N GLU A 215 0.74 24.51 -14.86
CA GLU A 215 0.24 23.74 -16.01
C GLU A 215 0.93 22.38 -16.16
N ASN A 216 2.25 22.35 -15.98
CA ASN A 216 3.04 21.17 -16.24
C ASN A 216 3.07 20.16 -15.09
N ARG A 217 2.92 20.62 -13.83
CA ARG A 217 2.93 19.74 -12.63
C ARG A 217 1.57 19.53 -12.00
N GLY A 218 0.62 20.44 -12.21
CA GLY A 218 -0.75 20.34 -11.72
C GLY A 218 -1.43 19.02 -12.05
N PRO A 219 -1.34 18.48 -13.29
CA PRO A 219 -1.91 17.17 -13.61
C PRO A 219 -1.35 16.06 -12.72
N GLN A 220 -0.03 16.01 -12.53
CA GLN A 220 0.61 15.01 -11.66
C GLN A 220 0.16 15.14 -10.19
N MET A 221 -0.04 16.38 -9.70
CA MET A 221 -0.57 16.63 -8.36
C MET A 221 -2.03 16.17 -8.22
N LEU A 222 -2.85 16.37 -9.26
CA LEU A 222 -4.27 16.01 -9.29
C LEU A 222 -4.51 14.51 -9.47
N ASP A 223 -3.62 13.85 -10.20
CA ASP A 223 -3.71 12.42 -10.56
C ASP A 223 -2.93 11.52 -9.59
N ALA A 224 -2.24 12.11 -8.61
CA ALA A 224 -1.31 11.41 -7.71
C ALA A 224 -0.23 10.59 -8.45
N ASP A 225 0.23 11.09 -9.60
CA ASP A 225 1.28 10.48 -10.40
C ASP A 225 2.66 10.96 -9.92
N TRP A 226 3.36 10.10 -9.19
CA TRP A 226 4.69 10.36 -8.66
C TRP A 226 5.82 9.86 -9.56
N THR A 227 5.51 9.46 -10.79
CA THR A 227 6.52 9.07 -11.78
C THR A 227 7.45 10.25 -12.07
N PRO A 228 8.78 10.13 -11.81
CA PRO A 228 9.68 11.27 -11.88
C PRO A 228 10.03 11.64 -13.33
N HIS A 229 9.31 12.63 -13.87
CA HIS A 229 9.78 13.38 -15.05
C HIS A 229 10.90 14.38 -14.67
N SER A 230 10.86 14.83 -13.42
CA SER A 230 11.87 15.58 -12.68
C SER A 230 11.70 15.19 -11.21
N ALA A 231 12.78 14.78 -10.55
CA ALA A 231 12.69 14.23 -9.20
C ALA A 231 12.64 15.34 -8.14
N LEU A 232 12.01 15.09 -7.01
CA LEU A 232 11.92 16.01 -5.88
C LEU A 232 13.31 16.45 -5.39
N ALA A 233 14.29 15.53 -5.37
CA ALA A 233 15.68 15.84 -5.03
C ALA A 233 16.34 16.88 -5.97
N ILE A 234 15.83 17.07 -7.19
CA ILE A 234 16.31 18.13 -8.08
C ILE A 234 16.01 19.51 -7.49
N PHE A 235 14.83 19.70 -6.90
CA PHE A 235 14.47 20.99 -6.28
C PHE A 235 15.04 21.18 -4.89
N VAL A 236 15.37 20.11 -4.17
CA VAL A 236 16.28 20.20 -2.99
C VAL A 236 17.63 20.79 -3.44
N LYS A 237 18.27 20.20 -4.45
CA LYS A 237 19.56 20.66 -4.95
C LYS A 237 19.50 22.08 -5.53
N ASP A 238 18.57 22.34 -6.44
CA ASP A 238 18.54 23.58 -7.22
C ASP A 238 18.15 24.79 -6.36
N LEU A 239 17.20 24.66 -5.44
CA LEU A 239 16.92 25.74 -4.48
C LEU A 239 18.04 25.89 -3.45
N GLY A 240 18.76 24.83 -3.11
CA GLY A 240 20.02 24.92 -2.37
C GLY A 240 21.03 25.85 -3.05
N ILE A 241 21.26 25.67 -4.36
CA ILE A 241 22.13 26.56 -5.16
C ILE A 241 21.64 28.01 -5.13
N VAL A 242 20.33 28.24 -5.26
CA VAL A 242 19.73 29.58 -5.18
C VAL A 242 20.03 30.23 -3.83
N LEU A 243 19.85 29.50 -2.73
CA LEU A 243 20.02 30.03 -1.38
C LEU A 243 21.50 30.25 -1.02
N ASP A 244 22.39 29.41 -1.51
CA ASP A 244 23.83 29.60 -1.34
C ASP A 244 24.32 30.85 -2.09
N GLU A 245 23.83 31.08 -3.32
CA GLU A 245 24.15 32.29 -4.08
C GLU A 245 23.52 33.54 -3.45
N ALA A 246 22.29 33.43 -2.94
CA ALA A 246 21.64 34.50 -2.19
C ALA A 246 22.46 34.86 -0.94
N ARG A 247 22.94 33.87 -0.18
CA ARG A 247 23.81 34.07 0.98
C ARG A 247 25.11 34.77 0.59
N ARG A 248 25.77 34.32 -0.48
CA ARG A 248 27.01 34.92 -1.00
C ARG A 248 26.85 36.41 -1.34
N LEU A 249 25.69 36.78 -1.89
CA LEU A 249 25.36 38.15 -2.28
C LEU A 249 24.80 38.99 -1.13
N GLY A 250 24.51 38.40 0.03
CA GLY A 250 23.72 39.07 1.08
C GLY A 250 22.28 39.37 0.65
N TYR A 251 21.76 38.66 -0.36
CA TYR A 251 20.41 38.82 -0.87
C TYR A 251 19.40 38.05 -0.01
N TYR A 252 18.30 38.70 0.34
CA TYR A 252 17.23 38.10 1.13
C TYR A 252 16.22 37.39 0.22
N ALA A 253 16.22 36.05 0.22
CA ALA A 253 15.35 35.21 -0.62
C ALA A 253 14.32 34.39 0.19
N PRO A 254 13.37 35.03 0.90
CA PRO A 254 12.49 34.34 1.85
C PRO A 254 11.57 33.30 1.20
N ILE A 255 11.02 33.60 0.02
CA ILE A 255 10.06 32.70 -0.65
C ILE A 255 10.78 31.43 -1.13
N ALA A 256 11.98 31.58 -1.70
CA ALA A 256 12.80 30.45 -2.10
C ALA A 256 13.23 29.60 -0.89
N ALA A 257 13.52 30.23 0.26
CA ALA A 257 13.85 29.53 1.49
C ALA A 257 12.67 28.69 2.01
N THR A 258 11.47 29.25 2.00
CA THR A 258 10.25 28.51 2.37
C THR A 258 9.99 27.34 1.43
N ALA A 259 10.07 27.58 0.11
CA ALA A 259 9.91 26.51 -0.89
C ALA A 259 10.94 25.40 -0.69
N HIS A 260 12.21 25.74 -0.45
CA HIS A 260 13.28 24.78 -0.21
C HIS A 260 13.01 23.91 1.03
N THR A 261 12.52 24.51 2.12
CA THR A 261 12.12 23.78 3.33
C THR A 261 11.03 22.75 3.03
N LEU A 262 10.06 23.08 2.17
CA LEU A 262 9.01 22.12 1.76
C LEU A 262 9.63 20.93 0.99
N TYR A 263 10.53 21.17 0.05
CA TYR A 263 11.21 20.06 -0.64
C TYR A 263 12.09 19.24 0.32
N LEU A 264 12.77 19.86 1.29
CA LEU A 264 13.52 19.14 2.32
C LEU A 264 12.61 18.27 3.20
N GLN A 265 11.41 18.76 3.55
CA GLN A 265 10.41 17.96 4.26
C GLN A 265 9.95 16.77 3.42
N GLY A 266 9.65 16.98 2.13
CA GLY A 266 9.30 15.88 1.23
C GLY A 266 10.42 14.84 1.08
N ALA A 267 11.68 15.29 1.01
CA ALA A 267 12.84 14.41 0.99
C ALA A 267 12.98 13.60 2.29
N ALA A 268 12.73 14.22 3.45
CA ALA A 268 12.73 13.54 4.74
C ALA A 268 11.66 12.43 4.86
N GLN A 269 10.59 12.49 4.06
CA GLN A 269 9.58 11.44 3.92
C GLN A 269 9.99 10.32 2.93
N GLY A 270 11.20 10.36 2.38
CA GLY A 270 11.72 9.37 1.44
C GLY A 270 11.37 9.61 -0.03
N TRP A 271 10.74 10.74 -0.37
CA TRP A 271 10.24 11.01 -1.74
C TRP A 271 11.30 11.55 -2.72
N GLU A 272 12.57 11.50 -2.37
CA GLU A 272 13.68 12.10 -3.12
C GLU A 272 13.71 11.68 -4.60
N LYS A 273 13.36 10.42 -4.87
CA LYS A 273 13.37 9.80 -6.20
C LYS A 273 12.05 9.93 -6.95
N GLU A 274 11.01 10.47 -6.31
CA GLU A 274 9.68 10.64 -6.89
C GLU A 274 9.54 12.00 -7.57
N ALA A 275 8.44 12.22 -8.29
CA ALA A 275 8.17 13.49 -8.96
C ALA A 275 8.21 14.68 -8.00
N ASP A 276 8.78 15.80 -8.45
CA ASP A 276 8.82 17.07 -7.71
C ASP A 276 7.41 17.63 -7.36
N SER A 277 6.39 17.32 -8.18
CA SER A 277 4.97 17.55 -7.89
C SER A 277 4.49 16.86 -6.62
N GLY A 278 5.17 15.78 -6.20
CA GLY A 278 4.90 15.03 -4.98
C GLY A 278 5.05 15.84 -3.69
N VAL A 279 5.67 17.02 -3.74
CA VAL A 279 5.72 17.97 -2.62
C VAL A 279 4.31 18.38 -2.15
N VAL A 280 3.30 18.27 -3.02
CA VAL A 280 1.90 18.55 -2.70
C VAL A 280 1.34 17.70 -1.55
N ARG A 281 1.93 16.52 -1.34
CA ARG A 281 1.52 15.61 -0.27
C ARG A 281 1.72 16.20 1.12
N LEU A 282 2.61 17.18 1.30
CA LEU A 282 2.81 17.85 2.60
C LEU A 282 1.52 18.46 3.18
N TRP A 283 0.61 18.92 2.32
CA TRP A 283 -0.69 19.47 2.75
C TRP A 283 -1.77 18.39 2.95
N GLN A 284 -1.54 17.16 2.48
CA GLN A 284 -2.45 16.03 2.68
C GLN A 284 -2.30 15.41 4.08
N PHE A 285 -1.13 15.53 4.72
CA PHE A 285 -0.85 15.04 6.07
C PHE A 285 -1.52 15.85 7.20
N GLY A 286 -1.95 17.09 6.93
CA GLY A 286 -2.49 18.00 7.97
C GLY A 286 -3.99 18.30 7.91
N ALA A 287 -4.65 18.11 6.75
CA ALA A 287 -6.01 18.61 6.52
C ALA A 287 -7.06 17.52 6.19
N GLY A 288 -6.68 16.24 6.09
CA GLY A 288 -7.60 15.15 5.71
C GLY A 288 -8.30 15.35 4.36
N THR A 289 -7.77 16.24 3.51
CA THR A 289 -8.38 16.65 2.24
C THR A 289 -7.47 16.24 1.10
N THR A 290 -7.93 15.31 0.25
CA THR A 290 -7.21 14.88 -0.94
C THR A 290 -7.52 15.80 -2.11
N ILE A 291 -6.52 16.13 -2.93
CA ILE A 291 -6.65 17.04 -4.07
C ILE A 291 -7.32 16.34 -5.27
N THR A 292 -7.59 15.05 -5.16
CA THR A 292 -8.32 14.24 -6.15
C THR A 292 -9.81 14.59 -6.18
N SER A 293 -10.15 15.49 -7.12
CA SER A 293 -11.49 15.80 -7.67
C SER A 293 -12.70 15.65 -6.75
N SER A 294 -13.10 16.74 -6.10
CA SER A 294 -14.51 17.07 -5.92
C SER A 294 -15.07 17.54 -7.28
N VAL A 295 -16.27 17.12 -7.70
CA VAL A 295 -17.03 17.80 -8.77
C VAL A 295 -18.39 18.12 -8.19
N THR A 296 -18.69 19.42 -8.12
CA THR A 296 -19.86 20.06 -7.51
C THR A 296 -21.11 19.97 -8.38
N ALA A 297 -22.25 19.85 -7.71
CA ALA A 297 -23.61 19.94 -8.24
C ALA A 297 -24.01 21.34 -8.74
N MET A 298 -24.80 21.37 -9.83
CA MET A 298 -26.03 22.17 -10.10
C MET A 298 -26.12 22.51 -11.61
N ALA A 299 -27.21 22.28 -12.36
CA ALA A 299 -28.51 21.68 -12.10
C ALA A 299 -29.22 21.27 -13.43
N ALA A 300 -30.15 20.30 -13.34
CA ALA A 300 -31.14 19.80 -14.31
C ALA A 300 -30.57 19.01 -15.54
N ASN A 301 -30.56 17.68 -15.56
CA ASN A 301 -31.67 16.78 -15.25
C ASN A 301 -31.30 15.68 -14.24
N THR A 302 -32.18 15.50 -13.27
CA THR A 302 -31.99 14.86 -11.97
C THR A 302 -32.00 13.32 -12.00
N ALA A 303 -30.92 12.73 -11.47
CA ALA A 303 -31.01 11.67 -10.47
C ALA A 303 -29.85 11.87 -9.48
N SER A 304 -30.16 12.58 -8.40
CA SER A 304 -29.28 12.85 -7.26
C SER A 304 -28.87 11.53 -6.58
N ALA A 305 -27.60 11.42 -6.20
CA ALA A 305 -27.26 10.73 -4.96
C ALA A 305 -26.61 11.77 -4.04
N SER A 306 -27.44 12.47 -3.26
CA SER A 306 -27.10 12.90 -1.90
C SER A 306 -26.43 11.73 -1.15
N PRO A 307 -25.77 11.93 0.02
CA PRO A 307 -25.67 10.84 0.97
C PRO A 307 -27.09 10.29 1.13
N ARG A 308 -27.33 9.04 0.74
CA ARG A 308 -28.60 8.41 1.05
C ARG A 308 -28.70 8.46 2.57
N ASP A 309 -29.80 8.99 3.09
CA ASP A 309 -30.11 8.77 4.50
C ASP A 309 -30.34 7.27 4.65
N TYR A 310 -29.39 6.61 5.29
CA TYR A 310 -29.51 5.20 5.62
C TYR A 310 -30.28 5.13 6.93
N GLU A 311 -31.51 4.64 6.90
CA GLU A 311 -32.29 4.49 8.12
C GLU A 311 -31.74 3.33 8.95
N ILE A 312 -31.74 3.51 10.27
CA ILE A 312 -31.60 2.39 11.22
C ILE A 312 -32.91 1.62 11.18
N LEU A 313 -32.83 0.33 10.85
CA LEU A 313 -34.01 -0.52 10.67
C LEU A 313 -34.22 -1.44 11.87
N SER A 314 -35.47 -1.79 12.18
CA SER A 314 -35.76 -2.84 13.15
C SER A 314 -35.43 -4.22 12.55
N ALA A 315 -34.49 -4.94 13.16
CA ALA A 315 -34.04 -6.25 12.68
C ALA A 315 -35.20 -7.24 12.57
N ALA A 316 -36.05 -7.34 13.59
CA ALA A 316 -37.17 -8.27 13.60
C ALA A 316 -38.18 -7.96 12.48
N THR A 317 -38.49 -6.67 12.27
CA THR A 317 -39.48 -6.25 11.26
C THR A 317 -38.93 -6.46 9.85
N THR A 318 -37.69 -6.01 9.59
CA THR A 318 -37.06 -6.12 8.27
C THR A 318 -36.82 -7.56 7.87
N LEU A 319 -36.34 -8.42 8.76
CA LEU A 319 -36.11 -9.83 8.43
C LEU A 319 -37.43 -10.58 8.16
N ALA A 320 -38.53 -10.20 8.82
CA ALA A 320 -39.84 -10.80 8.61
C ALA A 320 -40.47 -10.44 7.25
N THR A 321 -40.02 -9.37 6.58
CA THR A 321 -40.53 -8.99 5.25
C THR A 321 -39.80 -9.68 4.10
N LEU A 322 -38.66 -10.32 4.36
CA LEU A 322 -37.88 -11.00 3.33
C LEU A 322 -38.55 -12.31 2.89
N PRO A 323 -38.32 -12.76 1.64
CA PRO A 323 -38.77 -14.08 1.19
C PRO A 323 -38.29 -15.18 2.14
N ALA A 324 -39.04 -16.27 2.25
CA ALA A 324 -38.63 -17.43 3.05
C ALA A 324 -37.31 -18.01 2.50
N VAL A 325 -36.46 -18.51 3.40
CA VAL A 325 -35.19 -19.17 3.02
C VAL A 325 -35.45 -20.25 1.99
N HIS A 326 -34.53 -20.37 1.01
CA HIS A 326 -34.62 -21.40 -0.02
C HIS A 326 -34.74 -22.80 0.61
N SER A 327 -35.68 -23.59 0.11
CA SER A 327 -36.06 -24.87 0.73
C SER A 327 -35.00 -25.95 0.62
N GLU A 328 -34.12 -25.87 -0.39
CA GLU A 328 -33.07 -26.86 -0.63
C GLU A 328 -31.80 -26.50 0.15
N ASN A 329 -31.20 -27.50 0.82
CA ASN A 329 -29.91 -27.33 1.48
C ASN A 329 -28.77 -27.43 0.46
N MET A 330 -28.29 -26.27 0.00
CA MET A 330 -27.24 -26.22 -1.02
C MET A 330 -25.84 -26.60 -0.52
N LEU A 331 -25.64 -26.73 0.80
CA LEU A 331 -24.32 -27.06 1.36
C LEU A 331 -23.84 -28.45 0.92
N GLU A 332 -24.73 -29.45 0.92
CA GLU A 332 -24.39 -30.81 0.47
C GLU A 332 -23.98 -30.81 -1.00
N SER A 333 -24.69 -30.06 -1.85
CA SER A 333 -24.33 -29.91 -3.27
C SER A 333 -22.97 -29.24 -3.46
N ILE A 334 -22.63 -28.25 -2.62
CA ILE A 334 -21.29 -27.64 -2.65
C ILE A 334 -20.23 -28.65 -2.21
N GLN A 335 -20.48 -29.40 -1.14
CA GLN A 335 -19.57 -30.45 -0.66
C GLN A 335 -19.31 -31.50 -1.73
N ASP A 336 -20.33 -31.95 -2.46
CA ASP A 336 -20.17 -32.91 -3.56
C ASP A 336 -19.25 -32.35 -4.65
N VAL A 337 -19.43 -31.08 -5.05
CA VAL A 337 -18.60 -30.42 -6.05
C VAL A 337 -17.16 -30.26 -5.55
N VAL A 338 -16.98 -29.75 -4.33
CA VAL A 338 -15.64 -29.52 -3.75
C VAL A 338 -14.89 -30.83 -3.56
N ASN A 339 -15.52 -31.85 -2.97
CA ASN A 339 -14.92 -33.14 -2.67
C ASN A 339 -14.64 -33.98 -3.93
N SER A 340 -15.31 -33.69 -5.05
CA SER A 340 -15.00 -34.34 -6.33
C SER A 340 -13.64 -33.96 -6.92
N GLY A 341 -12.99 -32.91 -6.40
CA GLY A 341 -11.75 -32.36 -6.97
C GLY A 341 -11.95 -31.67 -8.32
N SER A 342 -13.19 -31.37 -8.70
CA SER A 342 -13.53 -30.74 -9.99
C SER A 342 -13.37 -29.22 -10.00
N VAL A 343 -12.98 -28.62 -8.87
CA VAL A 343 -12.78 -27.17 -8.70
C VAL A 343 -11.33 -26.88 -8.29
N PRO A 344 -10.79 -25.71 -8.66
CA PRO A 344 -9.46 -25.30 -8.20
C PRO A 344 -9.36 -25.22 -6.67
N VAL A 345 -8.14 -25.41 -6.14
CA VAL A 345 -7.84 -25.18 -4.72
C VAL A 345 -8.09 -23.71 -4.38
N LEU A 346 -8.88 -23.45 -3.33
CA LEU A 346 -9.17 -22.08 -2.89
C LEU A 346 -8.08 -21.57 -1.94
N VAL A 347 -7.33 -20.56 -2.38
CA VAL A 347 -6.29 -19.92 -1.56
C VAL A 347 -6.85 -18.61 -1.00
N VAL A 348 -6.97 -18.54 0.32
CA VAL A 348 -7.57 -17.39 1.00
C VAL A 348 -6.48 -16.46 1.50
N LEU A 349 -6.35 -15.28 0.89
CA LEU A 349 -5.46 -14.24 1.38
C LEU A 349 -6.21 -13.43 2.44
N ASP A 350 -5.84 -13.62 3.70
CA ASP A 350 -6.50 -12.99 4.85
C ASP A 350 -5.74 -11.73 5.27
N ASP A 351 -6.40 -10.58 5.21
CA ASP A 351 -5.81 -9.27 5.51
C ASP A 351 -5.63 -9.00 7.03
N ASP A 352 -6.21 -9.85 7.88
CA ASP A 352 -6.15 -9.82 9.35
C ASP A 352 -6.41 -11.23 9.93
N PRO A 353 -5.67 -11.73 10.94
CA PRO A 353 -5.78 -13.11 11.47
C PRO A 353 -7.17 -13.59 11.91
N THR A 354 -8.13 -12.68 12.03
CA THR A 354 -9.50 -12.99 12.42
C THR A 354 -10.32 -13.69 11.33
N GLY A 355 -9.85 -13.83 10.09
CA GLY A 355 -10.68 -14.30 8.98
C GLY A 355 -10.99 -15.79 8.92
N THR A 356 -10.30 -16.58 9.73
CA THR A 356 -10.57 -18.01 9.90
C THR A 356 -11.83 -18.32 10.72
N GLN A 357 -12.59 -17.29 11.08
CA GLN A 357 -13.76 -17.31 11.94
C GLN A 357 -14.75 -18.43 11.70
N THR A 358 -15.14 -18.73 10.46
CA THR A 358 -16.19 -19.72 10.14
C THR A 358 -15.65 -21.06 9.67
N CYS A 359 -14.33 -21.27 9.77
CA CYS A 359 -13.67 -22.45 9.21
C CYS A 359 -13.14 -23.38 10.31
N HIS A 360 -13.01 -24.65 9.98
CA HIS A 360 -12.28 -25.65 10.75
C HIS A 360 -11.66 -26.66 9.79
N ASP A 361 -10.74 -27.48 10.29
CA ASP A 361 -10.02 -28.49 9.52
C ASP A 361 -9.29 -27.96 8.28
N ILE A 362 -8.78 -26.73 8.39
CA ILE A 362 -8.07 -26.05 7.31
C ILE A 362 -6.75 -25.46 7.78
N ASP A 363 -5.76 -25.48 6.90
CA ASP A 363 -4.43 -24.95 7.21
C ASP A 363 -4.37 -23.42 7.00
N VAL A 364 -3.56 -22.76 7.82
CA VAL A 364 -3.22 -21.34 7.77
C VAL A 364 -1.71 -21.21 7.71
N LEU A 365 -1.21 -20.64 6.62
CA LEU A 365 0.20 -20.36 6.42
C LEU A 365 0.50 -18.93 6.85
N THR A 366 1.59 -18.73 7.60
CA THR A 366 2.11 -17.38 7.91
C THR A 366 3.34 -17.04 7.05
N VAL A 367 3.73 -17.97 6.17
CA VAL A 367 4.84 -17.88 5.23
C VAL A 367 4.38 -18.35 3.85
N TRP A 368 4.97 -17.78 2.80
CA TRP A 368 4.53 -17.98 1.41
C TRP A 368 5.72 -18.16 0.46
N ASP A 369 6.81 -18.75 0.94
CA ASP A 369 7.89 -19.22 0.06
C ASP A 369 7.40 -20.39 -0.80
N ILE A 370 7.96 -20.50 -2.01
CA ILE A 370 7.52 -21.47 -3.02
C ILE A 370 7.56 -22.90 -2.48
N ALA A 371 8.58 -23.28 -1.70
CA ALA A 371 8.70 -24.62 -1.15
C ALA A 371 7.55 -24.98 -0.19
N THR A 372 7.18 -24.04 0.68
CA THR A 372 6.04 -24.23 1.60
C THR A 372 4.72 -24.32 0.82
N LEU A 373 4.54 -23.48 -0.21
CA LEU A 373 3.33 -23.50 -1.05
C LEU A 373 3.22 -24.79 -1.87
N GLU A 374 4.33 -25.30 -2.41
CA GLU A 374 4.35 -26.59 -3.09
C GLU A 374 4.01 -27.75 -2.13
N ASP A 375 4.56 -27.75 -0.91
CA ASP A 375 4.18 -28.73 0.11
C ASP A 375 2.69 -28.64 0.43
N GLN A 376 2.13 -27.42 0.47
CA GLN A 376 0.71 -27.23 0.69
C GLN A 376 -0.15 -27.73 -0.47
N PHE A 377 0.21 -27.45 -1.72
CA PHE A 377 -0.54 -27.94 -2.89
C PHE A 377 -0.49 -29.46 -3.04
N ARG A 378 0.56 -30.12 -2.55
CA ARG A 378 0.65 -31.59 -2.52
C ARG A 378 -0.21 -32.22 -1.42
N ARG A 379 -0.73 -31.43 -0.47
CA ARG A 379 -1.67 -31.93 0.54
C ARG A 379 -3.07 -32.01 -0.07
N ASP A 380 -3.76 -33.09 0.26
CA ASP A 380 -5.15 -33.30 -0.14
C ASP A 380 -6.07 -32.35 0.65
N SER A 381 -6.20 -31.11 0.14
CA SER A 381 -7.00 -30.06 0.75
C SER A 381 -7.70 -29.22 -0.31
N SER A 382 -8.98 -28.94 -0.09
CA SER A 382 -9.79 -28.12 -1.00
C SER A 382 -9.42 -26.63 -0.95
N GLY A 383 -8.68 -26.21 0.07
CA GLY A 383 -8.19 -24.84 0.22
C GLY A 383 -7.36 -24.65 1.48
N PHE A 384 -6.73 -23.48 1.57
CA PHE A 384 -5.95 -23.05 2.74
C PHE A 384 -5.87 -21.53 2.82
N PHE A 385 -5.55 -21.02 4.00
CA PHE A 385 -5.35 -19.60 4.25
C PHE A 385 -3.86 -19.23 4.15
N ILE A 386 -3.60 -18.02 3.67
CA ILE A 386 -2.34 -17.31 3.86
C ILE A 386 -2.67 -16.07 4.69
N LEU A 387 -2.09 -16.00 5.89
CA LEU A 387 -2.18 -14.83 6.75
C LEU A 387 -1.26 -13.74 6.21
N THR A 388 -1.83 -12.75 5.52
CA THR A 388 -1.06 -11.65 4.93
C THR A 388 -0.82 -10.53 5.94
N ASN A 389 -1.79 -10.31 6.84
CA ASN A 389 -1.83 -9.16 7.75
C ASN A 389 -1.61 -7.82 7.00
N SER A 390 -2.04 -7.74 5.73
CA SER A 390 -1.82 -6.60 4.85
C SER A 390 -2.42 -5.32 5.39
N ARG A 391 -3.48 -5.39 6.21
CA ARG A 391 -4.13 -4.22 6.83
C ARG A 391 -3.23 -3.46 7.80
N ALA A 392 -2.17 -4.11 8.31
CA ALA A 392 -1.16 -3.47 9.14
C ALA A 392 -0.06 -2.75 8.32
N LEU A 393 -0.13 -2.81 6.99
CA LEU A 393 0.87 -2.26 6.09
C LEU A 393 0.38 -0.99 5.39
N PRO A 394 1.29 -0.09 4.99
CA PRO A 394 0.99 0.95 4.00
C PRO A 394 0.51 0.37 2.67
N SER A 395 -0.27 1.16 1.91
CA SER A 395 -0.93 0.70 0.67
C SER A 395 0.04 0.15 -0.39
N ASP A 396 1.19 0.77 -0.59
CA ASP A 396 2.25 0.30 -1.50
C ASP A 396 2.82 -1.06 -1.07
N LYS A 397 3.06 -1.23 0.24
CA LYS A 397 3.57 -2.49 0.80
C LYS A 397 2.54 -3.61 0.74
N ALA A 398 1.26 -3.29 0.96
CA ALA A 398 0.17 -4.26 0.77
C ALA A 398 0.08 -4.72 -0.69
N LYS A 399 0.19 -3.81 -1.67
CA LYS A 399 0.24 -4.14 -3.11
C LYS A 399 1.41 -5.08 -3.44
N ASP A 400 2.62 -4.71 -3.03
CA ASP A 400 3.83 -5.50 -3.26
C ASP A 400 3.72 -6.91 -2.65
N LEU A 401 3.13 -7.01 -1.45
CA LEU A 401 2.89 -8.27 -0.76
C LEU A 401 1.94 -9.18 -1.55
N ILE A 402 0.79 -8.66 -1.98
CA ILE A 402 -0.18 -9.46 -2.75
C ILE A 402 0.41 -9.91 -4.09
N ILE A 403 1.14 -9.04 -4.80
CA ILE A 403 1.84 -9.41 -6.04
C ILE A 403 2.84 -10.55 -5.78
N THR A 404 3.62 -10.43 -4.71
CA THR A 404 4.61 -11.45 -4.33
C THR A 404 3.96 -12.80 -4.03
N ILE A 405 2.90 -12.81 -3.22
CA ILE A 405 2.17 -14.04 -2.88
C ILE A 405 1.57 -14.67 -4.14
N CYS A 406 0.90 -13.89 -4.99
CA CYS A 406 0.28 -14.38 -6.22
C CYS A 406 1.31 -14.98 -7.20
N ASN A 407 2.48 -14.35 -7.34
CA ASN A 407 3.58 -14.88 -8.16
C ASN A 407 4.15 -16.18 -7.61
N ASN A 408 4.32 -16.28 -6.29
CA ASN A 408 4.80 -17.51 -5.65
C ASN A 408 3.78 -18.65 -5.76
N LEU A 409 2.48 -18.35 -5.60
CA LEU A 409 1.40 -19.31 -5.83
C LEU A 409 1.40 -19.82 -7.27
N LYS A 410 1.57 -18.92 -8.25
CA LYS A 410 1.68 -19.29 -9.67
C LYS A 410 2.86 -20.23 -9.92
N ALA A 411 4.02 -19.95 -9.33
CA ALA A 411 5.20 -20.80 -9.46
C ALA A 411 4.98 -22.19 -8.82
N ALA A 412 4.44 -22.24 -7.60
CA ALA A 412 4.16 -23.49 -6.90
C ALA A 412 3.09 -24.32 -7.63
N SER A 413 2.01 -23.68 -8.08
CA SER A 413 0.94 -24.30 -8.88
C SER A 413 1.45 -24.95 -10.16
N GLN A 414 2.36 -24.29 -10.88
CA GLN A 414 3.00 -24.83 -12.08
C GLN A 414 3.88 -26.05 -11.77
N SER A 415 4.55 -26.05 -10.61
CA SER A 415 5.43 -27.13 -10.16
C SER A 415 4.64 -28.38 -9.72
N THR A 416 3.45 -28.20 -9.14
CA THR A 416 2.61 -29.29 -8.63
C THR A 416 1.47 -29.70 -9.55
N ASP A 417 1.29 -29.04 -10.69
CA ASP A 417 0.16 -29.21 -11.61
C ASP A 417 -1.20 -29.05 -10.90
N THR A 418 -1.29 -28.07 -9.99
CA THR A 418 -2.48 -27.83 -9.15
C THR A 418 -3.11 -26.51 -9.53
N ALA A 419 -4.35 -26.54 -10.04
CA ALA A 419 -5.11 -25.32 -10.31
C ALA A 419 -5.53 -24.64 -8.99
N PHE A 420 -5.50 -23.31 -8.97
CA PHE A 420 -5.94 -22.54 -7.80
C PHE A 420 -6.74 -21.30 -8.18
N GLU A 421 -7.53 -20.84 -7.22
CA GLU A 421 -8.23 -19.55 -7.21
C GLU A 421 -7.87 -18.80 -5.93
N ILE A 422 -8.04 -17.47 -5.94
CA ILE A 422 -7.75 -16.65 -4.75
C ILE A 422 -8.98 -15.92 -4.24
N VAL A 423 -9.11 -15.83 -2.93
CA VAL A 423 -10.08 -14.98 -2.24
C VAL A 423 -9.30 -13.92 -1.47
N LEU A 424 -9.63 -12.65 -1.67
CA LEU A 424 -9.15 -11.55 -0.84
C LEU A 424 -10.12 -11.37 0.31
N ARG A 425 -9.89 -12.11 1.41
CA ARG A 425 -10.78 -12.01 2.57
C ARG A 425 -10.47 -10.70 3.30
N GLY A 426 -11.51 -9.92 3.53
CA GLY A 426 -11.45 -8.61 4.17
C GLY A 426 -12.24 -8.51 5.46
N ASP A 427 -12.22 -7.33 6.06
CA ASP A 427 -13.12 -7.02 7.16
C ASP A 427 -14.57 -7.02 6.67
N SER A 428 -15.43 -7.76 7.37
CA SER A 428 -16.88 -7.72 7.17
C SER A 428 -17.45 -6.29 7.31
N THR A 429 -16.79 -5.40 8.05
CA THR A 429 -17.15 -3.97 8.12
C THR A 429 -16.46 -3.10 7.06
N LEU A 430 -16.07 -3.68 5.92
CA LEU A 430 -15.60 -2.98 4.71
C LEU A 430 -14.26 -2.23 4.85
N ARG A 431 -13.49 -2.47 5.91
CA ARG A 431 -12.14 -1.93 6.06
C ARG A 431 -11.11 -2.78 5.31
N GLY A 432 -10.05 -2.13 4.84
CA GLY A 432 -8.94 -2.75 4.12
C GLY A 432 -8.60 -2.03 2.81
N HIS A 433 -7.58 -2.55 2.13
CA HIS A 433 -7.01 -1.97 0.92
C HIS A 433 -7.88 -2.24 -0.31
N LEU A 434 -8.62 -1.22 -0.75
CA LEU A 434 -9.51 -1.26 -1.90
C LEU A 434 -9.40 0.10 -2.64
N PRO A 435 -9.03 0.11 -3.93
CA PRO A 435 -8.94 -1.02 -4.88
C PRO A 435 -7.63 -1.83 -4.86
N GLU A 436 -6.72 -1.55 -3.93
CA GLU A 436 -5.33 -1.93 -4.12
C GLU A 436 -5.01 -3.42 -4.11
N GLU A 437 -5.59 -4.21 -3.20
CA GLU A 437 -5.38 -5.67 -3.18
C GLU A 437 -5.98 -6.34 -4.42
N PRO A 438 -7.23 -6.03 -4.84
CA PRO A 438 -7.75 -6.55 -6.09
C PRO A 438 -6.93 -6.19 -7.33
N GLU A 439 -6.39 -4.97 -7.40
CA GLU A 439 -5.52 -4.55 -8.49
C GLU A 439 -4.20 -5.32 -8.53
N ALA A 440 -3.59 -5.52 -7.36
CA ALA A 440 -2.38 -6.32 -7.22
C ALA A 440 -2.59 -7.77 -7.66
N ALA A 441 -3.74 -8.37 -7.28
CA ALA A 441 -4.16 -9.69 -7.74
C ALA A 441 -4.32 -9.75 -9.26
N GLU A 442 -5.02 -8.78 -9.88
CA GLU A 442 -5.20 -8.69 -11.33
C GLU A 442 -3.86 -8.52 -12.08
N ALA A 443 -2.94 -7.74 -11.51
CA ALA A 443 -1.62 -7.54 -12.10
C ALA A 443 -0.80 -8.83 -12.15
N ALA A 444 -0.94 -9.72 -11.15
CA ALA A 444 -0.18 -10.96 -11.07
C ALA A 444 -0.86 -12.16 -11.77
N LEU A 445 -2.19 -12.27 -11.67
CA LEU A 445 -2.96 -13.44 -12.12
C LEU A 445 -3.76 -13.21 -13.41
N GLY A 446 -3.80 -11.97 -13.90
CA GLY A 446 -4.59 -11.56 -15.06
C GLY A 446 -5.99 -11.06 -14.68
N LYS A 447 -6.75 -10.64 -15.70
CA LYS A 447 -8.10 -10.09 -15.52
C LYS A 447 -9.12 -11.17 -15.18
N PHE A 448 -10.11 -10.79 -14.38
CA PHE A 448 -11.27 -11.59 -13.99
C PHE A 448 -12.53 -11.07 -14.67
N ASP A 449 -13.58 -11.87 -14.73
CA ASP A 449 -14.89 -11.53 -15.31
C ASP A 449 -15.72 -10.58 -14.43
N GLY A 450 -15.32 -10.41 -13.17
CA GLY A 450 -15.90 -9.46 -12.24
C GLY A 450 -15.37 -9.63 -10.81
N TRP A 451 -15.58 -8.60 -9.99
CA TRP A 451 -15.27 -8.64 -8.57
C TRP A 451 -16.50 -9.00 -7.76
N VAL A 452 -16.50 -10.12 -7.05
CA VAL A 452 -17.58 -10.50 -6.14
C VAL A 452 -17.35 -9.83 -4.79
N LEU A 453 -18.28 -8.97 -4.38
CA LEU A 453 -18.29 -8.31 -3.08
C LEU A 453 -19.36 -8.95 -2.19
N ALA A 454 -18.92 -9.71 -1.18
CA ALA A 454 -19.78 -10.48 -0.28
C ALA A 454 -19.33 -10.33 1.18
N PRO A 455 -19.58 -9.18 1.84
CA PRO A 455 -19.10 -8.90 3.21
C PRO A 455 -19.88 -9.61 4.33
N PHE A 456 -20.90 -10.38 3.99
CA PHE A 456 -21.80 -11.06 4.94
C PHE A 456 -21.06 -11.90 5.99
N PHE A 457 -21.48 -11.77 7.24
CA PHE A 457 -20.98 -12.55 8.38
C PHE A 457 -21.99 -12.60 9.52
N ALA A 458 -22.75 -13.70 9.60
CA ALA A 458 -23.86 -13.88 10.53
C ALA A 458 -23.47 -13.78 12.02
N GLN A 459 -22.38 -14.42 12.42
CA GLN A 459 -21.90 -14.43 13.82
C GLN A 459 -21.47 -13.04 14.28
N GLY A 460 -21.03 -12.20 13.33
CA GLY A 460 -20.79 -10.78 13.57
C GLY A 460 -22.04 -9.91 13.43
N GLY A 461 -23.19 -10.44 13.02
CA GLY A 461 -24.37 -9.63 12.73
C GLY A 461 -24.19 -8.72 11.51
N ARG A 462 -23.33 -9.08 10.55
CA ARG A 462 -23.08 -8.30 9.32
C ARG A 462 -23.98 -8.82 8.21
N LEU A 463 -24.94 -8.00 7.79
CA LEU A 463 -26.00 -8.36 6.86
C LEU A 463 -25.97 -7.42 5.65
N THR A 464 -26.36 -7.91 4.46
CA THR A 464 -26.51 -7.07 3.28
C THR A 464 -27.92 -7.22 2.71
N ILE A 465 -28.67 -6.12 2.66
CA ILE A 465 -30.07 -6.06 2.22
C ILE A 465 -30.20 -4.89 1.25
N ASP A 466 -30.76 -5.12 0.06
CA ASP A 466 -30.93 -4.10 -1.00
C ASP A 466 -29.62 -3.33 -1.30
N ASP A 467 -28.53 -4.08 -1.35
CA ASP A 467 -27.15 -3.64 -1.50
C ASP A 467 -26.64 -2.73 -0.36
N VAL A 468 -27.40 -2.52 0.71
CA VAL A 468 -26.97 -1.78 1.90
C VAL A 468 -26.43 -2.76 2.93
N HIS A 469 -25.23 -2.48 3.44
CA HIS A 469 -24.58 -3.29 4.45
C HIS A 469 -24.84 -2.75 5.87
N TYR A 470 -25.20 -3.65 6.77
CA TYR A 470 -25.65 -3.34 8.13
C TYR A 470 -24.83 -4.11 9.17
N VAL A 471 -24.69 -3.52 10.36
CA VAL A 471 -24.26 -4.19 11.58
C VAL A 471 -25.46 -4.28 12.51
N LYS A 472 -25.83 -5.50 12.92
CA LYS A 472 -26.88 -5.73 13.89
C LYS A 472 -26.38 -5.43 15.30
N GLU A 473 -26.99 -4.45 15.96
CA GLU A 473 -26.72 -4.05 17.34
C GLU A 473 -28.01 -4.21 18.15
N GLY A 474 -28.12 -5.29 18.93
CA GLY A 474 -29.37 -5.62 19.62
C GLY A 474 -30.49 -5.93 18.62
N ASP A 475 -31.57 -5.15 18.69
CA ASP A 475 -32.73 -5.25 17.80
C ASP A 475 -32.66 -4.32 16.57
N ASP A 476 -31.58 -3.54 16.45
CA ASP A 476 -31.40 -2.56 15.38
C ASP A 476 -30.41 -3.06 14.31
N LEU A 477 -30.71 -2.75 13.05
CA LEU A 477 -29.80 -2.86 11.91
C LEU A 477 -29.23 -1.47 11.63
N VAL A 478 -28.02 -1.23 12.14
CA VAL A 478 -27.32 0.03 11.97
C VAL A 478 -26.57 0.00 10.64
N PRO A 479 -26.80 0.95 9.72
CA PRO A 479 -26.03 1.05 8.49
C PRO A 479 -24.53 1.12 8.80
N VAL A 480 -23.72 0.33 8.10
CA VAL A 480 -22.31 0.14 8.47
C VAL A 480 -21.53 1.48 8.49
N SER A 481 -21.90 2.45 7.65
CA SER A 481 -21.29 3.79 7.64
C SER A 481 -21.60 4.67 8.85
N GLN A 482 -22.62 4.33 9.64
CA GLN A 482 -22.95 5.01 10.90
C GLN A 482 -22.25 4.39 12.11
N THR A 483 -21.57 3.26 11.92
CA THR A 483 -20.81 2.62 12.98
C THR A 483 -19.45 3.29 13.19
N PRO A 484 -18.82 3.14 14.36
CA PRO A 484 -17.46 3.61 14.59
C PRO A 484 -16.43 3.03 13.60
N PHE A 485 -16.70 1.87 12.99
CA PHE A 485 -15.80 1.23 12.02
C PHE A 485 -15.61 2.09 10.75
N ALA A 486 -16.63 2.85 10.36
CA ALA A 486 -16.56 3.74 9.19
C ALA A 486 -15.74 5.02 9.43
N GLN A 487 -15.51 5.36 10.71
CA GLN A 487 -14.70 6.51 11.15
C GLN A 487 -13.22 6.13 11.34
N ASP A 488 -12.81 4.95 10.89
CA ASP A 488 -11.43 4.50 10.92
C ASP A 488 -10.51 5.50 10.21
N ALA A 489 -9.42 5.90 10.89
CA ALA A 489 -8.52 6.93 10.37
C ALA A 489 -7.78 6.53 9.09
N THR A 490 -7.64 5.22 8.83
CA THR A 490 -6.90 4.69 7.69
C THR A 490 -7.85 4.17 6.60
N PHE A 491 -8.89 3.44 7.00
CA PHE A 491 -9.78 2.72 6.09
C PHE A 491 -11.23 3.25 6.08
N GLY A 492 -11.47 4.43 6.65
CA GLY A 492 -12.80 5.02 6.75
C GLY A 492 -13.54 5.17 5.41
N TYR A 493 -14.86 5.30 5.52
CA TYR A 493 -15.79 5.45 4.39
C TYR A 493 -17.13 6.05 4.84
N LYS A 494 -17.98 6.48 3.91
CA LYS A 494 -19.25 7.17 4.19
C LYS A 494 -20.49 6.41 3.72
N SER A 495 -20.32 5.50 2.77
CA SER A 495 -21.44 4.79 2.15
C SER A 495 -21.74 3.45 2.81
N SER A 496 -23.01 3.19 3.11
CA SER A 496 -23.49 1.85 3.50
C SER A 496 -24.00 1.05 2.31
N ASN A 497 -24.44 1.69 1.22
CA ASN A 497 -24.73 0.99 -0.02
C ASN A 497 -23.41 0.54 -0.68
N LEU A 498 -23.29 -0.75 -0.98
CA LEU A 498 -22.06 -1.35 -1.46
C LEU A 498 -21.64 -0.88 -2.87
N ARG A 499 -22.59 -0.41 -3.70
CA ARG A 499 -22.26 0.22 -4.99
C ARG A 499 -21.66 1.60 -4.78
N ASP A 500 -22.27 2.38 -3.89
CA ASP A 500 -21.80 3.71 -3.53
C ASP A 500 -20.45 3.62 -2.80
N TYR A 501 -20.27 2.61 -1.94
CA TYR A 501 -18.99 2.30 -1.27
C TYR A 501 -17.88 1.94 -2.27
N ILE A 502 -18.17 1.10 -3.27
CA ILE A 502 -17.19 0.80 -4.33
C ILE A 502 -16.86 2.05 -5.14
N THR A 503 -17.84 2.88 -5.47
CA THR A 503 -17.61 4.14 -6.19
C THR A 503 -16.80 5.12 -5.36
N GLU A 504 -17.04 5.16 -4.04
CA GLU A 504 -16.29 5.97 -3.08
C GLU A 504 -14.82 5.52 -2.99
N LYS A 505 -14.55 4.22 -2.86
CA LYS A 505 -13.19 3.70 -2.65
C LYS A 505 -12.40 3.57 -3.94
N CYS A 506 -13.04 3.23 -5.05
CA CYS A 506 -12.39 2.96 -6.34
C CYS A 506 -12.45 4.14 -7.32
N GLY A 507 -13.05 5.27 -6.93
CA GLY A 507 -13.15 6.47 -7.76
C GLY A 507 -13.88 6.23 -9.08
N ASN A 508 -13.34 6.74 -10.19
CA ASN A 508 -13.96 6.66 -11.51
C ASN A 508 -13.78 5.30 -12.22
N ARG A 509 -13.23 4.28 -11.54
CA ARG A 509 -13.05 2.96 -12.12
C ARG A 509 -14.37 2.27 -12.43
N PHE A 510 -15.39 2.48 -11.60
CA PHE A 510 -16.70 1.87 -11.74
C PHE A 510 -17.76 2.96 -11.85
N ASP A 511 -18.72 2.76 -12.74
CA ASP A 511 -19.88 3.63 -12.92
C ASP A 511 -21.19 2.87 -12.62
N ALA A 512 -22.33 3.54 -12.75
CA ALA A 512 -23.63 2.93 -12.47
C ALA A 512 -23.94 1.67 -13.30
N SER A 513 -23.31 1.51 -14.48
CA SER A 513 -23.46 0.33 -15.35
C SER A 513 -22.53 -0.82 -14.96
N SER A 514 -21.57 -0.56 -14.07
CA SER A 514 -20.53 -1.48 -13.64
C SER A 514 -20.95 -2.39 -12.48
N PHE A 515 -22.24 -2.44 -12.13
CA PHE A 515 -22.73 -3.20 -10.97
C PHE A 515 -23.79 -4.23 -11.34
N LEU A 516 -23.61 -5.46 -10.86
CA LEU A 516 -24.62 -6.51 -10.88
C LEU A 516 -24.99 -6.85 -9.44
N SER A 517 -26.26 -6.68 -9.06
CA SER A 517 -26.73 -7.10 -7.73
C SER A 517 -27.38 -8.48 -7.80
N ILE A 518 -26.93 -9.38 -6.93
CA ILE A 518 -27.59 -10.63 -6.59
C ILE A 518 -28.42 -10.34 -5.32
N SER A 519 -29.72 -10.17 -5.50
CA SER A 519 -30.66 -9.83 -4.44
C SER A 519 -31.07 -11.06 -3.63
N ILE A 520 -31.66 -10.83 -2.46
CA ILE A 520 -32.25 -11.90 -1.63
C ILE A 520 -33.35 -12.65 -2.39
N GLU A 521 -34.11 -11.96 -3.25
CA GLU A 521 -35.14 -12.58 -4.10
C GLU A 521 -34.52 -13.53 -5.15
N ASP A 522 -33.45 -13.10 -5.82
CA ASP A 522 -32.73 -13.96 -6.79
C ASP A 522 -32.24 -15.25 -6.12
N ILE A 523 -31.77 -15.14 -4.88
CA ILE A 523 -31.24 -16.25 -4.07
C ILE A 523 -32.39 -17.14 -3.57
N ARG A 524 -33.33 -16.59 -2.79
CA ARG A 524 -34.33 -17.38 -2.07
C ARG A 524 -35.41 -17.94 -2.98
N THR A 525 -35.91 -17.14 -3.92
CA THR A 525 -36.97 -17.53 -4.86
C THR A 525 -36.40 -18.18 -6.11
N GLY A 526 -35.31 -17.64 -6.65
CA GLY A 526 -34.69 -18.12 -7.89
C GLY A 526 -33.73 -19.30 -7.72
N GLY A 527 -33.15 -19.49 -6.54
CA GLY A 527 -32.19 -20.55 -6.25
C GLY A 527 -30.87 -20.42 -7.04
N ALA A 528 -30.04 -21.46 -6.94
CA ALA A 528 -28.71 -21.49 -7.57
C ALA A 528 -28.77 -21.33 -9.10
N ALA A 529 -29.83 -21.83 -9.75
CA ALA A 529 -30.02 -21.71 -11.19
C ALA A 529 -30.22 -20.25 -11.64
N ALA A 530 -30.99 -19.45 -10.90
CA ALA A 530 -31.18 -18.03 -11.20
C ALA A 530 -29.88 -17.24 -10.98
N VAL A 531 -29.17 -17.52 -9.89
CA VAL A 531 -27.84 -16.93 -9.64
C VAL A 531 -26.88 -17.24 -10.80
N THR A 532 -26.80 -18.50 -11.22
CA THR A 532 -25.98 -18.93 -12.36
C THR A 532 -26.33 -18.16 -13.62
N ALA A 533 -27.63 -18.11 -13.97
CA ALA A 533 -28.09 -17.42 -15.17
C ALA A 533 -27.72 -15.94 -15.15
N LYS A 534 -27.87 -15.27 -13.99
CA LYS A 534 -27.55 -13.86 -13.79
C LYS A 534 -26.05 -13.59 -13.92
N LEU A 535 -25.21 -14.41 -13.30
CA LEU A 535 -23.74 -14.32 -13.41
C LEU A 535 -23.26 -14.50 -14.86
N LEU A 536 -23.88 -15.39 -15.63
CA LEU A 536 -23.53 -15.63 -17.03
C LEU A 536 -23.94 -14.52 -17.99
N THR A 537 -24.77 -13.56 -17.56
CA THR A 537 -25.13 -12.38 -18.39
C THR A 537 -23.95 -11.42 -18.57
N LEU A 538 -22.94 -11.49 -17.69
CA LEU A 538 -21.79 -10.61 -17.75
C LEU A 538 -20.90 -10.91 -18.97
N PRO A 539 -20.40 -9.89 -19.69
CA PRO A 539 -19.39 -10.12 -20.69
C PRO A 539 -18.11 -10.69 -20.04
N ALA A 540 -17.32 -11.45 -20.80
CA ALA A 540 -16.02 -11.91 -20.31
C ALA A 540 -15.10 -10.70 -20.05
N GLN A 541 -14.34 -10.74 -18.97
CA GLN A 541 -13.47 -9.65 -18.51
C GLN A 541 -14.19 -8.29 -18.35
N ALA A 542 -15.46 -8.33 -17.93
CA ALA A 542 -16.21 -7.12 -17.64
C ALA A 542 -15.58 -6.37 -16.47
N ASN A 543 -15.47 -5.05 -16.56
CA ASN A 543 -15.11 -4.21 -15.43
C ASN A 543 -16.34 -4.04 -14.50
N THR A 544 -16.81 -5.15 -13.93
CA THR A 544 -18.06 -5.23 -13.16
C THR A 544 -17.82 -5.69 -11.73
N VAL A 545 -18.57 -5.12 -10.79
CA VAL A 545 -18.65 -5.58 -9.41
C VAL A 545 -19.99 -6.25 -9.16
N ILE A 546 -19.95 -7.47 -8.63
CA ILE A 546 -21.10 -8.30 -8.28
C ILE A 546 -21.37 -8.13 -6.79
N ILE A 547 -22.47 -7.48 -6.43
CA ILE A 547 -22.88 -7.28 -5.04
C ILE A 547 -23.74 -8.47 -4.60
N VAL A 548 -23.36 -9.11 -3.50
CA VAL A 548 -24.09 -10.27 -2.96
C VAL A 548 -24.85 -9.85 -1.70
N ASN A 549 -26.17 -9.98 -1.74
CA ASN A 549 -27.05 -9.76 -0.59
C ASN A 549 -27.22 -11.07 0.18
N ALA A 550 -27.16 -11.01 1.50
CA ALA A 550 -27.34 -12.17 2.36
C ALA A 550 -27.67 -11.72 3.77
N VAL A 551 -28.59 -12.44 4.42
CA VAL A 551 -28.93 -12.24 5.84
C VAL A 551 -28.78 -13.53 6.66
N GLU A 552 -28.67 -14.68 6.00
CA GLU A 552 -28.45 -16.00 6.60
C GLU A 552 -27.37 -16.80 5.84
N GLU A 553 -26.78 -17.81 6.50
CA GLU A 553 -25.73 -18.65 5.90
C GLU A 553 -26.24 -19.43 4.67
N SER A 554 -27.49 -19.87 4.70
CA SER A 554 -28.17 -20.53 3.59
C SER A 554 -28.23 -19.66 2.33
N ASP A 555 -28.38 -18.33 2.47
CA ASP A 555 -28.35 -17.40 1.33
C ASP A 555 -26.98 -17.46 0.62
N MET A 556 -25.90 -17.54 1.41
CA MET A 556 -24.55 -17.67 0.90
C MET A 556 -24.30 -19.03 0.23
N HIS A 557 -24.84 -20.12 0.79
CA HIS A 557 -24.77 -21.44 0.18
C HIS A 557 -25.43 -21.46 -1.21
N VAL A 558 -26.61 -20.86 -1.35
CA VAL A 558 -27.31 -20.78 -2.64
C VAL A 558 -26.52 -19.94 -3.65
N PHE A 559 -25.97 -18.80 -3.22
CA PHE A 559 -25.10 -17.98 -4.08
C PHE A 559 -23.87 -18.77 -4.56
N VAL A 560 -23.16 -19.44 -3.63
CA VAL A 560 -21.96 -20.22 -3.93
C VAL A 560 -22.27 -21.40 -4.86
N ALA A 561 -23.38 -22.11 -4.67
CA ALA A 561 -23.77 -23.18 -5.58
C ALA A 561 -23.97 -22.67 -7.02
N GLY A 562 -24.64 -21.52 -7.19
CA GLY A 562 -24.80 -20.90 -8.50
C GLY A 562 -23.50 -20.34 -9.08
N LEU A 563 -22.61 -19.83 -8.23
CA LEU A 563 -21.27 -19.38 -8.59
C LEU A 563 -20.42 -20.53 -9.14
N LEU A 564 -20.37 -21.67 -8.44
CA LEU A 564 -19.64 -22.86 -8.87
C LEU A 564 -20.13 -23.36 -10.25
N ASP A 565 -21.43 -23.30 -10.50
CA ASP A 565 -21.99 -23.67 -11.81
C ASP A 565 -21.67 -22.66 -12.92
N ALA A 566 -21.48 -21.38 -12.59
CA ALA A 566 -20.96 -20.38 -13.52
C ALA A 566 -19.47 -20.61 -13.82
N GLU A 567 -18.67 -20.98 -12.80
CA GLU A 567 -17.24 -21.30 -12.93
C GLU A 567 -17.02 -22.54 -13.80
N LYS A 568 -17.83 -23.60 -13.64
CA LYS A 568 -17.83 -24.78 -14.53
C LYS A 568 -18.09 -24.43 -16.01
N LYS A 569 -18.73 -23.28 -16.27
CA LYS A 569 -18.98 -22.76 -17.62
C LYS A 569 -17.90 -21.79 -18.10
N GLY A 570 -16.75 -21.76 -17.42
CA GLY A 570 -15.55 -21.02 -17.82
C GLY A 570 -15.45 -19.60 -17.26
N ARG A 571 -16.28 -19.23 -16.28
CA ARG A 571 -16.18 -17.93 -15.62
C ARG A 571 -15.11 -17.92 -14.55
N ARG A 572 -14.44 -16.78 -14.37
CA ARG A 572 -13.42 -16.57 -13.33
C ARG A 572 -13.69 -15.26 -12.61
N TYR A 573 -13.85 -15.31 -11.30
CA TYR A 573 -14.14 -14.13 -10.49
C TYR A 573 -13.02 -13.87 -9.49
N LEU A 574 -12.91 -12.62 -9.04
CA LEU A 574 -12.07 -12.23 -7.91
C LEU A 574 -12.97 -11.88 -6.74
N TYR A 575 -12.70 -12.41 -5.55
CA TYR A 575 -13.61 -12.28 -4.42
C TYR A 575 -13.06 -11.34 -3.36
N ARG A 576 -13.84 -10.35 -2.94
CA ARG A 576 -13.63 -9.52 -1.75
C ARG A 576 -14.75 -9.82 -0.75
N THR A 577 -14.46 -10.56 0.31
CA THR A 577 -15.52 -11.21 1.10
C THR A 577 -15.31 -11.14 2.61
N GLY A 578 -16.40 -11.33 3.35
CA GLY A 578 -16.37 -11.71 4.76
C GLY A 578 -16.12 -13.21 4.93
N ALA A 579 -16.20 -13.70 6.18
CA ALA A 579 -15.86 -15.07 6.53
C ALA A 579 -16.83 -16.12 5.94
N ALA A 580 -18.14 -15.83 5.91
CA ALA A 580 -19.17 -16.80 5.53
C ALA A 580 -19.03 -17.30 4.08
N PHE A 581 -18.55 -16.46 3.16
CA PHE A 581 -18.28 -16.88 1.79
C PHE A 581 -17.23 -17.99 1.73
N VAL A 582 -16.15 -17.86 2.52
CA VAL A 582 -15.03 -18.79 2.50
C VAL A 582 -15.45 -20.19 2.96
N SER A 583 -16.13 -20.28 4.11
CA SER A 583 -16.65 -21.56 4.61
C SER A 583 -17.66 -22.17 3.64
N SER A 584 -18.53 -21.35 3.04
CA SER A 584 -19.49 -21.79 2.02
C SER A 584 -18.77 -22.35 0.78
N ARG A 585 -17.80 -21.63 0.22
CA ARG A 585 -17.05 -22.02 -1.00
C ARG A 585 -16.19 -23.26 -0.82
N LEU A 586 -15.85 -23.58 0.42
CA LEU A 586 -15.11 -24.79 0.80
C LEU A 586 -16.02 -25.95 1.25
N GLY A 587 -17.33 -25.74 1.36
CA GLY A 587 -18.27 -26.75 1.87
C GLY A 587 -18.08 -27.06 3.36
N ILE A 588 -17.50 -26.15 4.14
CA ILE A 588 -17.26 -26.34 5.57
C ILE A 588 -18.57 -26.12 6.33
N SER A 589 -18.95 -27.11 7.15
CA SER A 589 -20.13 -27.06 7.99
C SER A 589 -19.86 -26.31 9.30
N SER A 590 -20.90 -25.69 9.87
CA SER A 590 -20.79 -25.08 11.19
C SER A 590 -20.67 -26.15 12.28
N ILE A 591 -19.74 -25.95 13.22
CA ILE A 591 -19.56 -26.78 14.41
C ILE A 591 -19.71 -25.93 15.68
N PRO A 592 -20.19 -26.51 16.81
CA PRO A 592 -20.23 -25.78 18.07
C PRO A 592 -18.81 -25.41 18.55
N PRO A 593 -18.67 -24.33 19.36
CA PRO A 593 -17.40 -24.02 19.99
C PRO A 593 -16.84 -25.19 20.79
N LEU A 594 -15.52 -25.40 20.68
CA LEU A 594 -14.81 -26.50 21.31
C LEU A 594 -14.52 -26.22 22.78
N THR A 595 -14.70 -27.24 23.62
CA THR A 595 -14.24 -27.23 25.02
C THR A 595 -12.81 -27.79 25.11
N LEU A 596 -12.12 -27.56 26.24
CA LEU A 596 -10.83 -28.22 26.47
C LEU A 596 -10.91 -29.75 26.42
N GLN A 597 -12.02 -30.34 26.85
CA GLN A 597 -12.22 -31.79 26.77
C GLN A 597 -12.28 -32.28 25.32
N ASP A 598 -12.84 -31.48 24.41
CA ASP A 598 -12.87 -31.82 22.99
C ASP A 598 -11.47 -31.75 22.39
N LEU A 599 -10.65 -30.79 22.83
CA LEU A 599 -9.24 -30.68 22.43
C LEU A 599 -8.40 -31.88 22.91
N ASP A 600 -8.56 -32.30 24.17
CA ASP A 600 -7.91 -33.50 24.70
C ASP A 600 -8.29 -34.75 23.89
N LYS A 601 -9.58 -34.91 23.54
CA LYS A 601 -10.06 -36.02 22.71
C LYS A 601 -9.50 -35.98 21.29
N GLN A 602 -9.23 -34.80 20.75
CA GLN A 602 -8.58 -34.60 19.45
C GLN A 602 -7.04 -34.73 19.51
N GLY A 603 -6.51 -35.29 20.60
CA GLY A 603 -5.08 -35.56 20.76
C GLY A 603 -4.23 -34.30 20.97
N ALA A 604 -4.83 -33.18 21.38
CA ALA A 604 -4.06 -32.03 21.82
C ALA A 604 -3.27 -32.43 23.07
N ASN A 605 -1.94 -32.29 23.03
CA ASN A 605 -1.10 -32.45 24.21
C ASN A 605 -1.26 -31.22 25.11
N LEU A 606 -2.45 -31.00 25.68
CA LEU A 606 -2.70 -29.89 26.59
C LEU A 606 -1.79 -30.09 27.79
N ALA A 607 -0.99 -29.08 28.16
CA ALA A 607 -0.19 -29.11 29.37
C ALA A 607 -1.12 -28.93 30.58
N PRO A 608 -1.75 -29.99 31.12
CA PRO A 608 -2.97 -29.85 31.91
C PRO A 608 -2.68 -29.36 33.33
N ASN A 609 -1.39 -29.35 33.69
CA ASN A 609 -0.88 -28.85 34.95
C ASN A 609 -0.44 -27.38 34.92
N HIS A 610 -0.36 -26.76 33.73
CA HIS A 610 0.06 -25.38 33.60
C HIS A 610 -1.13 -24.42 33.50
N GLY A 611 -0.94 -23.15 33.85
CA GLY A 611 -1.93 -22.10 33.63
C GLY A 611 -2.15 -21.79 32.15
N GLY A 612 -3.23 -21.08 31.85
CA GLY A 612 -3.47 -20.42 30.57
C GLY A 612 -2.84 -19.04 30.51
N LEU A 613 -2.50 -18.58 29.31
CA LEU A 613 -1.94 -17.25 29.07
C LEU A 613 -2.89 -16.42 28.20
N ILE A 614 -3.25 -15.23 28.65
CA ILE A 614 -4.04 -14.25 27.91
C ILE A 614 -3.17 -13.03 27.68
N ILE A 615 -3.08 -12.57 26.42
CA ILE A 615 -2.37 -11.34 26.07
C ILE A 615 -3.29 -10.34 25.35
N ALA A 616 -3.20 -9.06 25.71
CA ALA A 616 -4.00 -8.00 25.09
C ALA A 616 -3.20 -6.70 24.95
N GLY A 617 -2.87 -6.32 23.71
CA GLY A 617 -2.16 -5.06 23.41
C GLY A 617 -3.06 -3.90 22.94
N SER A 618 -4.31 -4.17 22.55
CA SER A 618 -5.15 -3.16 21.91
C SER A 618 -5.96 -2.30 22.90
N HIS A 619 -6.00 -0.99 22.67
CA HIS A 619 -6.90 -0.06 23.36
C HIS A 619 -8.17 0.20 22.53
N VAL A 620 -9.13 -0.73 22.59
CA VAL A 620 -10.47 -0.60 21.96
C VAL A 620 -11.52 -0.71 23.06
N PRO A 621 -12.60 0.11 23.07
CA PRO A 621 -13.62 0.10 24.14
C PRO A 621 -14.18 -1.28 24.46
N LYS A 622 -14.49 -2.06 23.42
CA LYS A 622 -14.98 -3.44 23.58
C LYS A 622 -13.96 -4.37 24.25
N THR A 623 -12.69 -4.21 23.89
CA THR A 623 -11.61 -4.98 24.52
C THR A 623 -11.42 -4.59 25.98
N THR A 624 -11.52 -3.29 26.32
CA THR A 624 -11.49 -2.84 27.71
C THR A 624 -12.61 -3.50 28.51
N ALA A 625 -13.86 -3.43 28.03
CA ALA A 625 -15.01 -4.00 28.73
C ALA A 625 -14.89 -5.52 28.94
N GLN A 626 -14.35 -6.26 27.95
CA GLN A 626 -14.13 -7.70 28.07
C GLN A 626 -13.02 -8.06 29.07
N LEU A 627 -11.96 -7.24 29.14
CA LEU A 627 -10.88 -7.43 30.13
C LEU A 627 -11.35 -7.09 31.55
N GLU A 628 -12.16 -6.06 31.72
CA GLU A 628 -12.76 -5.71 33.01
C GLU A 628 -13.65 -6.84 33.55
N GLU A 629 -14.50 -7.40 32.70
CA GLU A 629 -15.36 -8.53 33.09
C GLU A 629 -14.55 -9.79 33.38
N LEU A 630 -13.47 -10.06 32.63
CA LEU A 630 -12.54 -11.16 32.92
C LEU A 630 -11.90 -10.98 34.31
N ARG A 631 -11.38 -9.79 34.61
CA ARG A 631 -10.75 -9.50 35.91
C ARG A 631 -11.75 -9.63 37.06
N LYS A 632 -12.97 -9.13 36.87
CA LYS A 632 -14.04 -9.19 37.85
C LYS A 632 -14.51 -10.63 38.11
N SER A 633 -14.66 -11.43 37.06
CA SER A 633 -15.16 -12.81 37.15
C SER A 633 -14.15 -13.77 37.76
N ARG A 634 -12.86 -13.64 37.42
CA ARG A 634 -11.81 -14.54 37.92
C ARG A 634 -11.17 -14.10 39.24
N GLY A 635 -11.25 -12.81 39.60
CA GLY A 635 -10.73 -12.32 40.89
C GLY A 635 -9.29 -12.76 41.16
N ASP A 636 -9.05 -13.36 42.33
CA ASP A 636 -7.72 -13.82 42.77
C ASP A 636 -7.22 -15.08 42.02
N GLU A 637 -8.05 -15.72 41.20
CA GLU A 637 -7.68 -16.89 40.39
C GLU A 637 -7.01 -16.52 39.06
N LEU A 638 -6.85 -15.23 38.77
CA LEU A 638 -6.18 -14.69 37.59
C LEU A 638 -5.08 -13.72 38.03
N ASP A 639 -3.83 -14.05 37.70
CA ASP A 639 -2.71 -13.14 37.92
C ASP A 639 -2.71 -12.09 36.80
N VAL A 640 -2.74 -10.80 37.16
CA VAL A 640 -2.81 -9.70 36.18
C VAL A 640 -1.50 -8.94 36.20
N ILE A 641 -0.83 -8.92 35.05
CA ILE A 641 0.39 -8.14 34.81
C ILE A 641 0.03 -7.02 33.83
N GLU A 642 0.08 -5.79 34.32
CA GLU A 642 -0.11 -4.60 33.50
C GLU A 642 1.25 -4.04 33.05
N LEU A 643 1.41 -3.85 31.74
CA LEU A 643 2.60 -3.24 31.13
C LEU A 643 2.32 -1.76 30.89
N ASP A 644 3.12 -0.86 31.46
CA ASP A 644 2.96 0.56 31.22
C ASP A 644 3.41 0.93 29.80
N VAL A 645 2.48 1.43 28.98
CA VAL A 645 2.77 1.89 27.61
C VAL A 645 3.88 2.94 27.59
N ALA A 646 4.00 3.80 28.60
CA ALA A 646 5.06 4.81 28.65
C ALA A 646 6.46 4.17 28.75
N GLU A 647 6.61 3.14 29.58
CA GLU A 647 7.86 2.39 29.74
C GLU A 647 8.20 1.59 28.47
N LEU A 648 7.18 1.08 27.76
CA LEU A 648 7.36 0.38 26.47
C LEU A 648 7.85 1.31 25.33
N LEU A 649 7.82 2.62 25.54
CA LEU A 649 8.32 3.63 24.59
C LEU A 649 9.76 4.08 24.89
N GLU A 650 10.41 3.53 25.92
CA GLU A 650 11.81 3.81 26.24
C GLU A 650 12.79 3.14 25.22
N SER A 651 14.03 2.87 25.63
CA SER A 651 15.04 2.25 24.78
C SER A 651 14.80 0.75 24.60
N ASP A 652 15.18 0.20 23.44
CA ASP A 652 14.98 -1.22 23.12
C ASP A 652 15.64 -2.16 24.16
N GLU A 653 16.77 -1.74 24.75
CA GLU A 653 17.48 -2.51 25.78
C GLU A 653 16.71 -2.54 27.11
N ALA A 654 16.09 -1.42 27.50
CA ALA A 654 15.27 -1.33 28.71
C ALA A 654 14.01 -2.20 28.57
N VAL A 655 13.31 -2.09 27.44
CA VAL A 655 12.14 -2.91 27.12
C VAL A 655 12.51 -4.39 27.13
N ALA A 656 13.65 -4.77 26.54
CA ALA A 656 14.10 -6.17 26.54
C ALA A 656 14.34 -6.73 27.94
N GLY A 657 15.00 -5.94 28.81
CA GLY A 657 15.21 -6.32 30.21
C GLY A 657 13.89 -6.52 30.97
N GLN A 658 12.95 -5.60 30.78
CA GLN A 658 11.61 -5.67 31.39
C GLN A 658 10.81 -6.88 30.89
N MET A 659 10.76 -7.12 29.58
CA MET A 659 10.02 -8.25 29.00
C MET A 659 10.56 -9.59 29.47
N ASN A 660 11.88 -9.72 29.65
CA ASN A 660 12.48 -10.94 30.21
C ASN A 660 12.10 -11.16 31.68
N ALA A 661 12.09 -10.12 32.50
CA ALA A 661 11.67 -10.21 33.90
C ALA A 661 10.19 -10.57 34.04
N VAL A 662 9.33 -9.97 33.21
CA VAL A 662 7.91 -10.30 33.14
C VAL A 662 7.73 -11.74 32.66
N ALA A 663 8.43 -12.17 31.60
CA ALA A 663 8.32 -13.53 31.08
C ALA A 663 8.75 -14.61 32.10
N ALA A 664 9.74 -14.33 32.93
CA ALA A 664 10.13 -15.21 34.03
C ALA A 664 9.01 -15.33 35.09
N THR A 665 8.34 -14.21 35.40
CA THR A 665 7.19 -14.18 36.33
C THR A 665 6.00 -14.95 35.75
N VAL A 666 5.66 -14.71 34.49
CA VAL A 666 4.64 -15.44 33.74
C VAL A 666 4.95 -16.93 33.77
N SER A 667 6.18 -17.33 33.44
CA SER A 667 6.60 -18.74 33.42
C SER A 667 6.40 -19.42 34.78
N ALA A 668 6.80 -18.78 35.88
CA ALA A 668 6.62 -19.32 37.23
C ALA A 668 5.14 -19.49 37.60
N LYS A 669 4.28 -18.54 37.22
CA LYS A 669 2.82 -18.61 37.47
C LYS A 669 2.16 -19.70 36.63
N LEU A 670 2.55 -19.81 35.36
CA LEU A 670 2.08 -20.87 34.48
C LEU A 670 2.48 -22.25 35.02
N GLU A 671 3.71 -22.43 35.49
CA GLU A 671 4.18 -23.69 36.08
C GLU A 671 3.41 -24.05 37.37
N ALA A 672 3.05 -23.04 38.17
CA ALA A 672 2.19 -23.19 39.34
C ALA A 672 0.72 -23.50 39.01
N GLY A 673 0.33 -23.47 37.73
CA GLY A 673 -1.02 -23.75 37.29
C GLY A 673 -1.98 -22.56 37.36
N THR A 674 -1.47 -21.34 37.54
CA THR A 674 -2.26 -20.10 37.63
C THR A 674 -2.40 -19.45 36.25
N ASP A 675 -3.62 -19.06 35.88
CA ASP A 675 -3.85 -18.32 34.64
C ASP A 675 -3.31 -16.90 34.75
N VAL A 676 -2.69 -16.41 33.68
CA VAL A 676 -2.04 -15.09 33.65
C VAL A 676 -2.65 -14.24 32.54
N LEU A 677 -3.05 -13.01 32.89
CA LEU A 677 -3.40 -11.96 31.94
C LEU A 677 -2.24 -10.95 31.87
N VAL A 678 -1.64 -10.82 30.69
CA VAL A 678 -0.71 -9.73 30.37
C VAL A 678 -1.44 -8.72 29.50
N MET A 679 -1.56 -7.49 29.96
CA MET A 679 -2.23 -6.41 29.22
C MET A 679 -1.43 -5.11 29.30
N THR A 680 -1.57 -4.24 28.31
CA THR A 680 -1.03 -2.88 28.42
C THR A 680 -1.92 -1.97 29.26
N SER A 681 -1.32 -0.93 29.84
CA SER A 681 -2.03 0.13 30.56
C SER A 681 -3.12 0.74 29.70
N ARG A 682 -4.22 1.14 30.35
CA ARG A 682 -5.43 1.61 29.66
C ARG A 682 -5.50 3.14 29.53
N GLU A 683 -4.45 3.86 29.91
CA GLU A 683 -4.32 5.27 29.52
C GLU A 683 -3.98 5.35 28.04
N LEU A 684 -4.85 6.01 27.26
CA LEU A 684 -4.67 6.11 25.82
C LEU A 684 -3.56 7.12 25.50
N VAL A 685 -2.36 6.60 25.26
CA VAL A 685 -1.25 7.38 24.70
C VAL A 685 -1.53 7.59 23.21
N LYS A 686 -2.07 8.76 22.85
CA LYS A 686 -2.27 9.15 21.44
C LYS A 686 -1.00 9.82 20.92
N GLY A 687 -0.51 9.37 19.77
CA GLY A 687 0.42 10.15 18.99
C GLY A 687 -0.27 11.34 18.32
N GLU A 688 0.50 12.36 17.92
CA GLU A 688 -0.02 13.59 17.30
C GLU A 688 -0.68 13.35 15.92
N CYS A 689 -0.43 12.19 15.31
CA CYS A 689 -1.01 11.75 14.03
C CYS A 689 -1.24 10.22 13.96
N ALA A 690 -1.92 9.75 12.91
CA ALA A 690 -2.18 8.32 12.68
C ALA A 690 -0.90 7.47 12.59
N VAL A 691 0.17 8.01 12.00
CA VAL A 691 1.49 7.33 11.89
C VAL A 691 2.09 7.09 13.27
N SER A 692 2.15 8.14 14.11
CA SER A 692 2.66 8.00 15.49
C SER A 692 1.81 7.06 16.36
N SER A 693 0.50 6.96 16.12
CA SER A 693 -0.36 6.00 16.82
C SER A 693 -0.10 4.55 16.35
N LEU A 694 0.22 4.36 15.06
CA LEU A 694 0.62 3.06 14.52
C LEU A 694 2.00 2.63 15.04
N GLU A 695 2.96 3.56 15.16
CA GLU A 695 4.29 3.30 15.74
C GLU A 695 4.19 2.85 17.21
N ILE A 696 3.34 3.51 18.01
CA ILE A 696 3.06 3.09 19.40
C ILE A 696 2.46 1.68 19.40
N GLY A 697 1.45 1.42 18.56
CA GLY A 697 0.85 0.08 18.42
C GLY A 697 1.86 -1.00 18.01
N SER A 698 2.79 -0.67 17.10
CA SER A 698 3.86 -1.55 16.67
C SER A 698 4.87 -1.83 17.79
N ARG A 699 5.24 -0.82 18.58
CA ARG A 699 6.14 -1.01 19.74
C ARG A 699 5.50 -1.90 20.81
N VAL A 700 4.22 -1.68 21.10
CA VAL A 700 3.44 -2.54 22.01
C VAL A 700 3.39 -3.98 21.49
N ALA A 701 3.11 -4.17 20.20
CA ALA A 701 3.09 -5.51 19.59
C ALA A 701 4.47 -6.19 19.67
N SER A 702 5.56 -5.47 19.37
CA SER A 702 6.92 -5.98 19.50
C SER A 702 7.29 -6.39 20.92
N ALA A 703 6.89 -5.60 21.93
CA ALA A 703 7.13 -5.94 23.33
C ALA A 703 6.37 -7.23 23.74
N LEU A 704 5.10 -7.36 23.34
CA LEU A 704 4.33 -8.58 23.58
C LEU A 704 4.90 -9.80 22.85
N VAL A 705 5.43 -9.63 21.63
CA VAL A 705 6.15 -10.68 20.91
C VAL A 705 7.37 -11.12 21.70
N GLN A 706 8.20 -10.18 22.14
CA GLN A 706 9.41 -10.47 22.91
C GLN A 706 9.07 -11.19 24.22
N LEU A 707 8.04 -10.76 24.93
CA LEU A 707 7.55 -11.43 26.12
C LEU A 707 7.20 -12.89 25.83
N LEU A 708 6.38 -13.14 24.80
CA LEU A 708 6.00 -14.50 24.41
C LEU A 708 7.20 -15.35 23.98
N GLU A 709 8.19 -14.76 23.29
CA GLU A 709 9.45 -15.40 22.93
C GLU A 709 10.35 -15.71 24.14
N SER A 710 10.10 -15.09 25.29
CA SER A 710 10.85 -15.34 26.52
C SER A 710 10.11 -16.24 27.52
N VAL A 711 8.81 -16.50 27.34
CA VAL A 711 8.06 -17.44 28.18
C VAL A 711 8.50 -18.87 27.86
N GLU A 712 9.20 -19.54 28.78
CA GLU A 712 9.73 -20.90 28.55
C GLU A 712 8.69 -21.98 28.82
N VAL A 713 7.80 -21.74 29.78
CA VAL A 713 6.76 -22.69 30.19
C VAL A 713 5.62 -22.65 29.19
N ARG A 714 5.33 -23.80 28.57
CA ARG A 714 4.20 -23.94 27.65
C ARG A 714 2.88 -23.74 28.38
N PRO A 715 2.07 -22.73 28.04
CA PRO A 715 0.76 -22.56 28.66
C PRO A 715 -0.20 -23.66 28.18
N ARG A 716 -1.24 -23.93 28.98
CA ARG A 716 -2.31 -24.86 28.63
C ARG A 716 -3.05 -24.44 27.36
N TYR A 717 -3.36 -23.15 27.29
CA TYR A 717 -3.92 -22.47 26.13
C TYR A 717 -3.34 -21.06 26.08
N LEU A 718 -3.35 -20.45 24.90
CA LEU A 718 -2.91 -19.07 24.71
C LEU A 718 -4.02 -18.29 24.00
N ILE A 719 -4.48 -17.20 24.59
CA ILE A 719 -5.45 -16.28 23.99
C ILE A 719 -4.73 -14.99 23.63
N ALA A 720 -4.72 -14.64 22.35
CA ALA A 720 -4.30 -13.31 21.92
C ALA A 720 -5.53 -12.50 21.52
N LYS A 721 -5.62 -11.27 22.05
CA LYS A 721 -6.74 -10.38 21.78
C LYS A 721 -6.35 -9.17 20.94
N GLY A 722 -7.06 -9.00 19.82
CA GLY A 722 -6.84 -7.95 18.82
C GLY A 722 -6.13 -8.48 17.58
N GLY A 723 -6.39 -7.88 16.42
CA GLY A 723 -5.87 -8.34 15.13
C GLY A 723 -4.34 -8.38 15.08
N ILE A 724 -3.68 -7.23 15.25
CA ILE A 724 -2.21 -7.12 15.22
C ILE A 724 -1.56 -8.02 16.28
N THR A 725 -2.03 -7.95 17.53
CA THR A 725 -1.51 -8.78 18.63
C THR A 725 -1.62 -10.27 18.32
N SER A 726 -2.73 -10.71 17.71
CA SER A 726 -2.89 -12.11 17.34
C SER A 726 -1.98 -12.50 16.18
N SER A 727 -1.88 -11.66 15.16
CA SER A 727 -1.03 -11.95 13.99
C SER A 727 0.41 -12.14 14.41
N ASP A 728 0.94 -11.16 15.14
CA ASP A 728 2.34 -11.15 15.56
C ASP A 728 2.65 -12.23 16.59
N ALA A 729 1.71 -12.55 17.49
CA ALA A 729 1.85 -13.69 18.39
C ALA A 729 1.97 -15.01 17.61
N ALA A 730 1.12 -15.24 16.60
CA ALA A 730 1.16 -16.47 15.81
C ALA A 730 2.43 -16.57 14.95
N SER A 731 2.72 -15.54 14.15
CA SER A 731 3.77 -15.60 13.12
C SER A 731 5.17 -15.33 13.67
N LYS A 732 5.32 -14.39 14.61
CA LYS A 732 6.63 -13.96 15.14
C LYS A 732 6.98 -14.69 16.42
N ALA A 733 6.10 -14.64 17.42
CA ALA A 733 6.42 -15.17 18.75
C ALA A 733 6.33 -16.71 18.81
N LEU A 734 5.22 -17.26 18.34
CA LEU A 734 4.99 -18.71 18.27
C LEU A 734 5.69 -19.34 17.07
N ARG A 735 6.10 -18.54 16.07
CA ARG A 735 6.83 -19.00 14.87
C ARG A 735 6.08 -20.10 14.10
N MET A 736 4.75 -20.02 14.10
CA MET A 736 3.90 -20.97 13.38
C MET A 736 4.06 -20.73 11.89
N ARG A 737 4.74 -21.61 11.14
CA ARG A 737 4.80 -21.47 9.67
C ARG A 737 3.50 -21.99 9.05
N ARG A 738 3.01 -23.14 9.53
CA ARG A 738 1.70 -23.70 9.23
C ARG A 738 0.96 -24.04 10.51
N ALA A 739 -0.18 -23.39 10.74
CA ALA A 739 -1.14 -23.78 11.76
C ALA A 739 -2.36 -24.43 11.11
N ARG A 740 -3.15 -25.17 11.90
CA ARG A 740 -4.44 -25.70 11.50
C ARG A 740 -5.53 -25.05 12.33
N VAL A 741 -6.57 -24.55 11.68
CA VAL A 741 -7.81 -24.10 12.34
C VAL A 741 -8.55 -25.36 12.74
N ILE A 742 -8.71 -25.61 14.04
CA ILE A 742 -9.37 -26.81 14.55
C ILE A 742 -10.83 -26.56 14.94
N GLY A 743 -11.24 -25.29 15.01
CA GLY A 743 -12.60 -24.89 15.32
C GLY A 743 -12.65 -23.49 15.90
N GLN A 744 -13.56 -23.28 16.85
CA GLN A 744 -13.76 -22.00 17.52
C GLN A 744 -13.75 -22.19 19.04
N ALA A 745 -13.26 -21.21 19.81
CA ALA A 745 -13.37 -21.18 21.27
C ALA A 745 -14.70 -20.57 21.75
N ALA A 746 -15.29 -19.71 20.91
CA ALA A 746 -16.61 -19.12 21.06
C ALA A 746 -17.12 -18.73 19.65
N PRO A 747 -18.42 -18.48 19.43
CA PRO A 747 -18.92 -18.10 18.11
C PRO A 747 -18.13 -16.93 17.50
N GLY A 748 -17.47 -17.16 16.36
CA GLY A 748 -16.62 -16.17 15.69
C GLY A 748 -15.26 -15.88 16.36
N VAL A 749 -14.79 -16.75 17.26
CA VAL A 749 -13.47 -16.70 17.91
C VAL A 749 -12.66 -17.93 17.49
N PRO A 750 -11.83 -17.83 16.43
CA PRO A 750 -11.13 -18.98 15.86
C PRO A 750 -10.07 -19.58 16.79
N LEU A 751 -9.87 -20.89 16.64
CA LEU A 751 -8.93 -21.70 17.40
C LEU A 751 -7.95 -22.40 16.48
N TRP A 752 -6.66 -22.13 16.67
CA TRP A 752 -5.57 -22.68 15.87
C TRP A 752 -4.72 -23.64 16.71
N ARG A 753 -4.06 -24.57 16.02
CA ARG A 753 -3.02 -25.45 16.59
C ARG A 753 -1.89 -25.60 15.58
N CYS A 754 -0.65 -25.51 16.04
CA CYS A 754 0.52 -25.75 15.20
C CYS A 754 1.35 -26.87 15.80
N ASP A 755 1.43 -28.00 15.09
CA ASP A 755 2.12 -29.22 15.53
C ASP A 755 3.54 -29.33 14.92
N GLU A 756 4.02 -28.29 14.24
CA GLU A 756 5.39 -28.23 13.71
C GLU A 756 6.40 -28.05 14.86
N ILE A 757 7.45 -28.89 14.89
CA ILE A 757 8.44 -28.86 15.98
C ILE A 757 9.24 -27.55 16.06
N THR A 758 9.28 -26.80 14.95
CA THR A 758 9.90 -25.47 14.88
C THR A 758 9.05 -24.39 15.54
N SER A 759 7.77 -24.68 15.82
CA SER A 759 6.84 -23.78 16.48
C SER A 759 7.11 -23.74 17.98
N ARG A 760 7.19 -22.53 18.54
CA ARG A 760 7.29 -22.34 19.97
C ARG A 760 5.98 -22.78 20.62
N HIS A 761 6.09 -23.51 21.72
CA HIS A 761 4.94 -24.11 22.39
C HIS A 761 4.11 -25.02 21.46
N CYS A 762 4.79 -25.77 20.56
CA CYS A 762 4.20 -26.77 19.67
C CYS A 762 3.01 -27.51 20.29
N GLY A 763 1.88 -27.50 19.57
CA GLY A 763 0.60 -28.11 19.95
C GLY A 763 -0.26 -27.29 20.91
N VAL A 764 0.16 -26.08 21.32
CA VAL A 764 -0.68 -25.21 22.16
C VAL A 764 -1.97 -24.83 21.43
N ALA A 765 -3.08 -24.84 22.17
CA ALA A 765 -4.36 -24.32 21.70
C ALA A 765 -4.28 -22.79 21.66
N TYR A 766 -4.23 -22.23 20.46
CA TYR A 766 -4.04 -20.80 20.22
C TYR A 766 -5.35 -20.14 19.79
N VAL A 767 -5.94 -19.34 20.67
CA VAL A 767 -7.19 -18.62 20.44
C VAL A 767 -6.88 -17.26 19.85
N VAL A 768 -7.33 -17.03 18.61
CA VAL A 768 -7.30 -15.71 17.97
C VAL A 768 -8.59 -14.99 18.35
N PHE A 769 -8.53 -14.04 19.27
CA PHE A 769 -9.71 -13.36 19.78
C PHE A 769 -9.91 -11.99 19.09
N PRO A 770 -10.90 -11.83 18.19
CA PRO A 770 -11.12 -10.59 17.48
C PRO A 770 -11.45 -9.42 18.42
N GLY A 771 -11.07 -8.20 18.03
CA GLY A 771 -11.29 -7.01 18.86
C GLY A 771 -12.77 -6.62 19.05
N ASN A 772 -13.64 -7.04 18.12
CA ASN A 772 -15.02 -6.57 18.00
C ASN A 772 -16.08 -7.71 18.00
N VAL A 773 -15.70 -8.93 18.36
CA VAL A 773 -16.60 -10.10 18.42
C VAL A 773 -16.89 -10.49 19.87
N GLY A 774 -18.09 -11.03 20.09
CA GLY A 774 -18.58 -11.50 21.38
C GLY A 774 -19.29 -10.43 22.22
N SER A 775 -19.97 -10.89 23.27
CA SER A 775 -20.51 -10.03 24.33
C SER A 775 -19.38 -9.49 25.21
N ASN A 776 -19.71 -8.67 26.22
CA ASN A 776 -18.70 -8.25 27.20
C ASN A 776 -18.23 -9.42 28.09
N THR A 777 -19.00 -10.51 28.19
CA THR A 777 -18.69 -11.68 29.01
C THR A 777 -17.96 -12.78 28.26
N THR A 778 -17.97 -12.81 26.92
CA THR A 778 -17.44 -13.93 26.12
C THR A 778 -15.99 -14.29 26.45
N LEU A 779 -15.09 -13.31 26.67
CA LEU A 779 -13.71 -13.61 27.05
C LEU A 779 -13.63 -14.29 28.42
N ALA A 780 -14.40 -13.78 29.39
CA ALA A 780 -14.49 -14.36 30.73
C ALA A 780 -15.05 -15.79 30.69
N GLU A 781 -16.09 -16.03 29.90
CA GLU A 781 -16.71 -17.35 29.71
C GLU A 781 -15.73 -18.38 29.12
N VAL A 782 -14.98 -18.00 28.07
CA VAL A 782 -13.93 -18.87 27.49
C VAL A 782 -12.86 -19.18 28.53
N VAL A 783 -12.31 -18.16 29.17
CA VAL A 783 -11.23 -18.34 30.17
C VAL A 783 -11.70 -19.15 31.38
N THR A 784 -12.95 -18.97 31.83
CA THR A 784 -13.52 -19.72 32.95
C THR A 784 -13.79 -21.17 32.59
N SER A 785 -14.37 -21.42 31.41
CA SER A 785 -14.64 -22.79 30.97
C SER A 785 -13.37 -23.60 30.66
N TRP A 786 -12.25 -22.90 30.42
CA TRP A 786 -10.94 -23.51 30.15
C TRP A 786 -10.00 -23.46 31.37
N ALA A 787 -10.43 -22.87 32.47
CA ALA A 787 -9.69 -22.88 33.74
C ALA A 787 -9.55 -24.29 34.30
N ARG A 788 -8.63 -24.48 35.26
CA ARG A 788 -8.64 -25.68 36.09
C ARG A 788 -9.90 -25.69 36.95
N SER A 789 -10.61 -26.80 36.91
CA SER A 789 -11.61 -27.17 37.91
C SER A 789 -10.99 -27.47 39.26
#